data_AF-A0A4U8USA1-F1
#
_entry.id   AF-A0A4U8USA1-F1
#
_cell.length_a   1.000
_cell.length_b   1.000
_cell.length_c   1.000
_cell.angle_alpha   90.00
_cell.angle_beta   90.00
_cell.angle_gamma   90.00
#
_symmetry.space_group_name_H-M   'P 1'
#
loop_
_entity.id
_entity.type
_entity.pdbx_description
1 polymer ?
#
loop_
_entity_poly.entity_id
_entity_poly.type
_entity_poly.pdbx_seq_one_letter_code
_entity_poly.pdbx_strand_id
1 'polypeptide(L)'
;MLKNSQYLASDTDVLHVANMMTRFGWGDGTNECEKDIQCDLLEEDAGHCVDPSRLPYKERLRWHFKQFCYKTSSHGIPMLGQAPNLLYRAIWIFLLLMCAGTFIYQACSVVEKYQRMDKITDIQLKFDTAPFPAITICNLNPYKDSLLQNVQTIKKILNVFNDVMEKAGQNNMNREREEPPEAKDEEAEKGGEAKRRRKRAAAMFEPAYSDCECAEEDGVVECTANTTNKPSTEKMCLCAFDRDSGDAWPCYPRDTWNEEMCDFCDDHNYCTKQATSITSVKSSERKPCLCQKFDPFCVAFDSTIDILKLWEYYGNIKIDDAKVLEALGFKDMNDEVAIVTKAKENIIFAMSKLSRNQRIALSIQKHQLLHKCSFNGIACDIDRDFLIIDDPTFGNCFMFNHNRTEIKSSLRAGPMYGLRILVYVNATEYLPTTEAVGIRITIHDKDDYPFPDTFGYSAPTGYISSFGMRMSRMSRLPAPYGDCVPNGLTTNYIYEGFRYSTEGCYRTCFQDLVVKDCGCGDPRFPVLKGAQHCEVFNPDSRKCLERRTNDLSNVHGSFRCRCQQPCDQSVYTVSYSAAKWPSQSLNISLGNCNLSPEECNEHYQENGAMIEVFYEALNFEVFSESEAYGVVKMLADFGGQLGLWSGVSFLTCCEFVFLFLETIYMVFHHHYIQYKKRKQEEEDALNNY
;
A
#
# COMPACT_ATOMS: atom_id res chain seq x y z
N MET A 1 -67.57 -41.05 0.27
CA MET A 1 -67.24 -42.47 0.01
C MET A 1 -65.74 -42.59 -0.10
N LEU A 2 -65.12 -42.93 1.02
CA LEU A 2 -63.68 -43.17 1.18
C LEU A 2 -63.45 -44.69 1.13
N LYS A 3 -62.61 -45.19 0.21
CA LYS A 3 -61.64 -46.27 0.49
C LYS A 3 -60.72 -46.55 -0.69
N ASN A 4 -59.42 -46.56 -0.36
CA ASN A 4 -58.30 -47.30 -0.95
C ASN A 4 -57.56 -46.73 -2.19
N SER A 5 -56.92 -45.60 -1.93
CA SER A 5 -55.55 -45.30 -2.38
C SER A 5 -54.54 -46.24 -1.68
N GLN A 6 -54.41 -47.49 -2.15
CA GLN A 6 -53.46 -48.43 -1.51
C GLN A 6 -52.99 -49.58 -2.42
N TYR A 7 -52.61 -49.34 -3.69
CA TYR A 7 -52.12 -50.45 -4.54
C TYR A 7 -50.90 -50.15 -5.43
N LEU A 8 -50.34 -48.93 -5.40
CA LEU A 8 -49.05 -48.66 -6.05
C LEU A 8 -47.84 -49.14 -5.22
N ALA A 9 -48.04 -49.61 -3.98
CA ALA A 9 -46.96 -49.93 -3.04
C ALA A 9 -46.74 -51.42 -2.77
N SER A 10 -47.56 -52.33 -3.30
CA SER A 10 -47.50 -53.77 -2.96
C SER A 10 -46.40 -54.53 -3.70
N ASP A 11 -46.18 -54.23 -5.00
CA ASP A 11 -45.37 -55.10 -5.86
C ASP A 11 -44.05 -54.46 -6.33
N THR A 12 -43.79 -53.23 -5.89
CA THR A 12 -42.45 -52.61 -5.95
C THR A 12 -41.80 -52.62 -4.56
N ASP A 13 -41.97 -53.72 -3.83
CA ASP A 13 -41.21 -53.93 -2.61
C ASP A 13 -39.79 -54.38 -3.01
N VAL A 14 -38.90 -53.41 -3.17
CA VAL A 14 -37.45 -53.65 -3.39
C VAL A 14 -36.90 -54.53 -2.26
N LEU A 15 -37.51 -54.48 -1.07
CA LEU A 15 -37.19 -55.34 0.06
C LEU A 15 -37.63 -56.79 -0.18
N HIS A 16 -38.67 -57.06 -0.99
CA HIS A 16 -39.10 -58.42 -1.37
C HIS A 16 -38.20 -59.02 -2.44
N VAL A 17 -37.69 -58.22 -3.39
CA VAL A 17 -36.66 -58.64 -4.36
C VAL A 17 -35.32 -58.91 -3.66
N ALA A 18 -34.96 -58.08 -2.67
CA ALA A 18 -33.81 -58.33 -1.78
C ALA A 18 -34.04 -59.53 -0.85
N ASN A 19 -35.26 -59.75 -0.34
CA ASN A 19 -35.62 -60.95 0.43
C ASN A 19 -35.58 -62.22 -0.42
N MET A 20 -35.88 -62.11 -1.72
CA MET A 20 -35.71 -63.20 -2.66
C MET A 20 -34.22 -63.54 -2.82
N MET A 21 -33.32 -62.54 -2.81
CA MET A 21 -31.86 -62.76 -2.78
C MET A 21 -31.35 -63.38 -1.47
N THR A 22 -31.88 -63.01 -0.30
CA THR A 22 -31.42 -63.54 1.00
C THR A 22 -32.00 -64.92 1.35
N ARG A 23 -33.17 -65.30 0.80
CA ARG A 23 -33.73 -66.67 0.89
C ARG A 23 -33.21 -67.64 -0.17
N PHE A 24 -32.22 -67.26 -0.98
CA PHE A 24 -31.53 -68.19 -1.88
C PHE A 24 -30.54 -69.08 -1.10
N GLY A 25 -31.10 -69.92 -0.24
CA GLY A 25 -30.44 -71.03 0.42
C GLY A 25 -31.51 -72.03 0.85
N TRP A 26 -31.40 -73.25 0.32
CA TRP A 26 -32.07 -74.48 0.76
C TRP A 26 -33.52 -74.68 0.31
N GLY A 27 -33.68 -75.53 -0.70
CA GLY A 27 -34.69 -76.59 -0.67
C GLY A 27 -33.99 -77.88 -0.23
N ASP A 28 -34.43 -78.43 0.90
CA ASP A 28 -33.98 -79.68 1.51
C ASP A 28 -34.20 -80.90 0.61
N GLY A 29 -33.33 -81.89 0.78
CA GLY A 29 -33.23 -83.07 -0.05
C GLY A 29 -34.40 -84.05 0.04
N THR A 30 -34.66 -84.69 -1.09
CA THR A 30 -35.10 -86.09 -1.11
C THR A 30 -34.07 -86.87 -1.94
N ASN A 31 -33.61 -87.96 -1.34
CA ASN A 31 -32.62 -88.88 -1.88
C ASN A 31 -33.04 -89.40 -3.26
N GLU A 32 -32.25 -89.14 -4.28
CA GLU A 32 -32.12 -90.02 -5.45
C GLU A 32 -30.72 -89.81 -6.05
N CYS A 33 -29.80 -90.72 -5.68
CA CYS A 33 -28.51 -90.89 -6.34
C CYS A 33 -28.75 -91.53 -7.71
N GLU A 34 -28.96 -90.72 -8.73
CA GLU A 34 -28.59 -90.97 -10.14
C GLU A 34 -29.11 -89.81 -10.99
N LYS A 35 -28.27 -88.78 -11.20
CA LYS A 35 -28.21 -88.02 -12.45
C LYS A 35 -27.01 -87.10 -12.44
N ASP A 36 -26.23 -87.22 -13.51
CA ASP A 36 -25.05 -86.42 -13.79
C ASP A 36 -25.36 -84.92 -13.79
N ILE A 37 -24.41 -84.18 -13.24
CA ILE A 37 -24.31 -82.73 -13.43
C ILE A 37 -23.95 -82.49 -14.90
N GLN A 38 -24.93 -82.22 -15.76
CA GLN A 38 -24.73 -81.41 -16.97
C GLN A 38 -26.07 -81.05 -17.66
N CYS A 39 -26.30 -79.75 -17.84
CA CYS A 39 -27.06 -79.16 -18.94
C CYS A 39 -28.58 -79.43 -19.16
N ASP A 40 -29.35 -80.02 -18.25
CA ASP A 40 -30.80 -80.17 -18.49
C ASP A 40 -31.64 -78.98 -17.96
N LEU A 41 -31.72 -77.92 -18.76
CA LEU A 41 -32.90 -77.05 -18.86
C LEU A 41 -32.88 -76.18 -20.16
N LEU A 42 -32.17 -76.63 -21.20
CA LEU A 42 -32.12 -75.97 -22.52
C LEU A 42 -31.85 -76.98 -23.65
N GLU A 43 -32.78 -77.90 -23.93
CA GLU A 43 -32.88 -78.51 -25.26
C GLU A 43 -34.36 -78.69 -25.63
N GLU A 44 -34.88 -77.75 -26.44
CA GLU A 44 -35.83 -78.08 -27.50
C GLU A 44 -35.02 -78.11 -28.80
N ASP A 45 -35.37 -79.08 -29.64
CA ASP A 45 -34.61 -79.58 -30.78
C ASP A 45 -33.92 -78.51 -31.66
N ALA A 46 -32.68 -78.84 -32.07
CA ALA A 46 -31.94 -78.21 -33.18
C ALA A 46 -31.31 -76.82 -32.97
N GLY A 47 -30.57 -76.63 -31.87
CA GLY A 47 -29.41 -75.71 -31.88
C GLY A 47 -29.69 -74.22 -32.16
N HIS A 48 -30.92 -73.76 -31.94
CA HIS A 48 -31.28 -72.34 -32.04
C HIS A 48 -31.38 -71.70 -30.65
N CYS A 49 -30.81 -70.50 -30.50
CA CYS A 49 -30.91 -69.69 -29.29
C CYS A 49 -32.38 -69.44 -28.93
N VAL A 50 -32.80 -69.80 -27.71
CA VAL A 50 -34.14 -69.50 -27.18
C VAL A 50 -34.44 -68.00 -27.30
N ASP A 51 -35.55 -67.64 -27.95
CA ASP A 51 -36.05 -66.26 -28.02
C ASP A 51 -36.65 -65.86 -26.65
N PRO A 52 -35.97 -64.98 -25.86
CA PRO A 52 -36.39 -64.63 -24.51
C PRO A 52 -37.75 -63.92 -24.48
N SER A 53 -38.20 -63.41 -25.64
CA SER A 53 -39.48 -62.72 -25.81
C SER A 53 -40.71 -63.62 -25.66
N ARG A 54 -40.53 -64.94 -25.52
CA ARG A 54 -41.61 -65.92 -25.32
C ARG A 54 -41.78 -66.37 -23.87
N LEU A 55 -40.83 -66.06 -22.99
CA LEU A 55 -40.89 -66.47 -21.58
C LEU A 55 -41.90 -65.62 -20.78
N PRO A 56 -42.56 -66.20 -19.76
CA PRO A 56 -43.36 -65.46 -18.77
C PRO A 56 -42.54 -64.35 -18.12
N TYR A 57 -43.18 -63.22 -17.75
CA TYR A 57 -42.50 -62.03 -17.20
C TYR A 57 -41.48 -62.35 -16.09
N LYS A 58 -41.85 -63.19 -15.11
CA LYS A 58 -40.96 -63.57 -13.99
C LYS A 58 -39.75 -64.41 -14.45
N GLU A 59 -39.93 -65.27 -15.44
CA GLU A 59 -38.87 -66.13 -15.96
C GLU A 59 -37.94 -65.39 -16.92
N ARG A 60 -38.51 -64.49 -17.73
CA ARG A 60 -37.74 -63.56 -18.57
C ARG A 60 -36.83 -62.68 -17.73
N LEU A 61 -37.37 -62.09 -16.66
CA LEU A 61 -36.60 -61.25 -15.75
C LEU A 61 -35.46 -62.05 -15.10
N ARG A 62 -35.73 -63.27 -14.60
CA ARG A 62 -34.71 -64.19 -14.07
C ARG A 62 -33.64 -64.53 -15.11
N TRP A 63 -34.03 -64.73 -16.37
CA TRP A 63 -33.09 -65.03 -17.45
C TRP A 63 -32.15 -63.84 -17.72
N HIS A 64 -32.67 -62.61 -17.84
CA HIS A 64 -31.83 -61.42 -18.04
C HIS A 64 -30.86 -61.19 -16.88
N PHE A 65 -31.31 -61.32 -15.63
CA PHE A 65 -30.42 -61.23 -14.46
C PHE A 65 -29.36 -62.33 -14.44
N LYS A 66 -29.73 -63.57 -14.75
CA LYS A 66 -28.79 -64.70 -14.81
C LYS A 66 -27.75 -64.50 -15.93
N GLN A 67 -28.19 -64.06 -17.11
CA GLN A 67 -27.29 -63.72 -18.22
C GLN A 67 -26.34 -62.59 -17.87
N PHE A 68 -26.85 -61.53 -17.24
CA PHE A 68 -26.03 -60.42 -16.77
C PHE A 68 -24.97 -60.89 -15.77
N CYS A 69 -25.36 -61.69 -14.77
CA CYS A 69 -24.40 -62.21 -13.80
C CYS A 69 -23.29 -63.04 -14.45
N TYR A 70 -23.56 -63.82 -15.50
CA TYR A 70 -22.53 -64.62 -16.17
C TYR A 70 -21.68 -63.85 -17.18
N LYS A 71 -22.19 -62.76 -17.76
CA LYS A 71 -21.54 -62.05 -18.88
C LYS A 71 -20.99 -60.68 -18.51
N THR A 72 -21.34 -60.14 -17.35
CA THR A 72 -20.86 -58.82 -16.94
C THR A 72 -19.34 -58.80 -16.84
N SER A 73 -18.77 -57.66 -17.18
CA SER A 73 -17.34 -57.41 -17.07
C SER A 73 -16.85 -57.18 -15.63
N SER A 74 -17.74 -57.11 -14.64
CA SER A 74 -17.34 -57.09 -13.22
C SER A 74 -16.66 -58.40 -12.81
N HIS A 75 -15.59 -58.33 -12.02
CA HIS A 75 -14.78 -59.51 -11.71
C HIS A 75 -15.43 -60.47 -10.71
N GLY A 76 -16.19 -59.96 -9.74
CA GLY A 76 -16.75 -60.79 -8.66
C GLY A 76 -18.16 -61.34 -8.94
N ILE A 77 -18.95 -60.68 -9.77
CA ILE A 77 -20.36 -61.06 -10.04
C ILE A 77 -20.46 -62.40 -10.83
N PRO A 78 -19.65 -62.66 -11.88
CA PRO A 78 -19.65 -63.94 -12.58
C PRO A 78 -19.21 -65.11 -11.71
N MET A 79 -18.22 -64.87 -10.84
CA MET A 79 -17.73 -65.89 -9.89
C MET A 79 -18.81 -66.27 -8.86
N LEU A 80 -19.60 -65.30 -8.41
CA LEU A 80 -20.76 -65.56 -7.56
C LEU A 80 -21.84 -66.38 -8.29
N GLY A 81 -22.09 -66.08 -9.58
CA GLY A 81 -23.05 -66.82 -10.41
C GLY A 81 -22.63 -68.25 -10.77
N GLN A 82 -21.32 -68.52 -10.86
CA GLN A 82 -20.76 -69.83 -11.21
C GLN A 82 -20.44 -70.73 -10.00
N ALA A 83 -20.57 -70.22 -8.77
CA ALA A 83 -20.16 -70.94 -7.57
C ALA A 83 -20.98 -72.23 -7.33
N PRO A 84 -20.33 -73.41 -7.21
CA PRO A 84 -21.00 -74.72 -7.18
C PRO A 84 -21.63 -75.05 -5.82
N ASN A 85 -21.00 -74.62 -4.71
CA ASN A 85 -21.47 -74.95 -3.35
C ASN A 85 -21.78 -73.69 -2.53
N LEU A 86 -22.61 -73.86 -1.51
CA LEU A 86 -23.01 -72.78 -0.59
C LEU A 86 -21.80 -72.13 0.11
N LEU A 87 -20.78 -72.92 0.44
CA LEU A 87 -19.53 -72.43 1.04
C LEU A 87 -18.76 -71.51 0.09
N TYR A 88 -18.60 -71.89 -1.19
CA TYR A 88 -17.93 -71.04 -2.18
C TYR A 88 -18.70 -69.75 -2.46
N ARG A 89 -20.04 -69.79 -2.44
CA ARG A 89 -20.87 -68.58 -2.52
C ARG A 89 -20.66 -67.66 -1.32
N ALA A 90 -20.64 -68.20 -0.11
CA ALA A 90 -20.39 -67.42 1.10
C ALA A 90 -19.02 -66.73 1.07
N ILE A 91 -17.97 -67.42 0.58
CA ILE A 91 -16.63 -66.86 0.42
C ILE A 91 -16.62 -65.70 -0.59
N TRP A 92 -17.23 -65.87 -1.76
CA TRP A 92 -17.29 -64.80 -2.77
C TRP A 92 -18.13 -63.61 -2.34
N ILE A 93 -19.23 -63.84 -1.61
CA ILE A 93 -20.03 -62.77 -1.01
C ILE A 93 -19.20 -61.98 0.01
N PHE A 94 -18.47 -62.68 0.89
CA PHE A 94 -17.59 -62.02 1.86
C PHE A 94 -16.51 -61.19 1.18
N LEU A 95 -15.85 -61.74 0.15
CA LEU A 95 -14.80 -61.05 -0.59
C LEU A 95 -15.36 -59.81 -1.32
N LEU A 96 -16.52 -59.93 -1.99
CA LEU A 96 -17.21 -58.82 -2.65
C LEU A 96 -17.59 -57.72 -1.66
N LEU A 97 -18.12 -58.06 -0.49
CA LEU A 97 -18.47 -57.09 0.55
C LEU A 97 -17.23 -56.39 1.12
N MET A 98 -16.12 -57.13 1.30
CA MET A 98 -14.86 -56.57 1.78
C MET A 98 -14.27 -55.60 0.76
N CYS A 99 -14.21 -55.99 -0.53
CA CYS A 99 -13.76 -55.12 -1.62
C CYS A 99 -14.67 -53.91 -1.84
N ALA A 100 -16.00 -54.06 -1.69
CA ALA A 100 -16.92 -52.93 -1.73
C ALA A 100 -16.72 -51.98 -0.54
N GLY A 101 -16.50 -52.52 0.67
CA GLY A 101 -16.22 -51.75 1.87
C GLY A 101 -14.92 -50.95 1.77
N THR A 102 -13.83 -51.56 1.29
CA THR A 102 -12.55 -50.87 1.07
C THR A 102 -12.64 -49.82 -0.03
N PHE A 103 -13.36 -50.10 -1.12
CA PHE A 103 -13.63 -49.12 -2.17
C PHE A 103 -14.40 -47.91 -1.63
N ILE A 104 -15.48 -48.11 -0.88
CA ILE A 104 -16.26 -47.01 -0.29
C ILE A 104 -15.38 -46.17 0.64
N TYR A 105 -14.56 -46.80 1.49
CA TYR A 105 -13.63 -46.09 2.37
C TYR A 105 -12.63 -45.24 1.57
N GLN A 106 -12.00 -45.80 0.54
CA GLN A 106 -11.04 -45.07 -0.31
C GLN A 106 -11.71 -43.97 -1.13
N ALA A 107 -12.91 -44.20 -1.66
CA ALA A 107 -13.70 -43.20 -2.38
C ALA A 107 -14.04 -42.01 -1.47
N CYS A 108 -14.47 -42.26 -0.23
CA CYS A 108 -14.68 -41.21 0.76
C CYS A 108 -13.37 -40.43 1.03
N SER A 109 -12.23 -41.13 1.15
CA SER A 109 -10.92 -40.49 1.34
C SER A 109 -10.50 -39.62 0.14
N VAL A 110 -10.77 -40.06 -1.10
CA VAL A 110 -10.52 -39.28 -2.32
C VAL A 110 -11.39 -38.02 -2.36
N VAL A 111 -12.67 -38.14 -2.00
CA VAL A 111 -13.58 -36.99 -1.92
C VAL A 111 -13.13 -36.01 -0.83
N GLU A 112 -12.76 -36.51 0.35
CA GLU A 112 -12.23 -35.67 1.43
C GLU A 112 -10.95 -34.94 0.98
N LYS A 113 -10.03 -35.65 0.30
CA LYS A 113 -8.80 -35.06 -0.26
C LYS A 113 -9.10 -33.98 -1.29
N TYR A 114 -10.10 -34.17 -2.14
CA TYR A 114 -10.55 -33.14 -3.08
C TYR A 114 -11.17 -31.93 -2.37
N GLN A 115 -11.98 -32.17 -1.34
CA GLN A 115 -12.62 -31.11 -0.55
C GLN A 115 -11.64 -30.27 0.29
N ARG A 116 -10.43 -30.75 0.55
CA ARG A 116 -9.36 -29.95 1.18
C ARG A 116 -8.89 -28.78 0.31
N MET A 117 -9.13 -28.83 -1.00
CA MET A 117 -8.74 -27.78 -1.96
C MET A 117 -7.25 -27.41 -1.86
N ASP A 118 -6.39 -28.41 -1.65
CA ASP A 118 -4.95 -28.22 -1.52
C ASP A 118 -4.35 -27.64 -2.81
N LYS A 119 -3.38 -26.74 -2.64
CA LYS A 119 -2.64 -26.10 -3.73
C LYS A 119 -1.14 -26.32 -3.58
N ILE A 120 -0.42 -26.25 -4.69
CA ILE A 120 1.04 -26.32 -4.74
C ILE A 120 1.59 -25.08 -5.43
N THR A 121 2.77 -24.63 -4.99
CA THR A 121 3.46 -23.48 -5.59
C THR A 121 4.60 -23.98 -6.45
N ASP A 122 4.58 -23.59 -7.73
CA ASP A 122 5.65 -23.85 -8.67
C ASP A 122 6.56 -22.62 -8.78
N ILE A 123 7.88 -22.84 -8.77
CA ILE A 123 8.89 -21.78 -8.87
C ILE A 123 9.60 -21.97 -10.21
N GLN A 124 9.42 -21.01 -11.12
CA GLN A 124 10.06 -21.01 -12.43
C GLN A 124 11.00 -19.84 -12.55
N LEU A 125 12.25 -20.11 -12.93
CA LEU A 125 13.20 -19.06 -13.29
C LEU A 125 13.08 -18.77 -14.78
N LYS A 126 12.66 -17.55 -15.12
CA LYS A 126 12.59 -17.08 -16.51
C LYS A 126 13.85 -16.29 -16.87
N PHE A 127 14.43 -16.58 -18.03
CA PHE A 127 15.63 -15.92 -18.56
C PHE A 127 15.32 -14.85 -19.62
N ASP A 128 14.04 -14.52 -19.80
CA ASP A 128 13.60 -13.45 -20.70
C ASP A 128 13.93 -12.07 -20.12
N THR A 129 14.06 -11.05 -20.99
CA THR A 129 14.27 -9.67 -20.54
C THR A 129 13.07 -9.17 -19.76
N ALA A 130 13.23 -8.97 -18.45
CA ALA A 130 12.19 -8.40 -17.60
C ALA A 130 11.84 -6.95 -18.02
N PRO A 131 10.54 -6.57 -17.96
CA PRO A 131 10.14 -5.18 -18.18
C PRO A 131 10.67 -4.30 -17.04
N PHE A 132 11.25 -3.16 -17.37
CA PHE A 132 11.74 -2.20 -16.40
C PHE A 132 10.55 -1.61 -15.60
N PRO A 133 10.66 -1.47 -14.26
CA PRO A 133 9.59 -0.95 -13.42
C PRO A 133 9.37 0.54 -13.62
N ALA A 134 8.33 1.07 -12.98
CA ALA A 134 8.21 2.50 -12.76
C ALA A 134 9.07 2.94 -11.56
N ILE A 135 9.74 4.08 -11.71
CA ILE A 135 10.60 4.65 -10.68
C ILE A 135 10.03 6.02 -10.31
N THR A 136 9.55 6.17 -9.09
CA THR A 136 9.04 7.47 -8.61
C THR A 136 10.05 8.09 -7.66
N ILE A 137 10.42 9.34 -7.93
CA ILE A 137 11.44 10.09 -7.20
C ILE A 137 10.79 11.34 -6.60
N CYS A 138 10.94 11.53 -5.30
CA CYS A 138 10.42 12.68 -4.58
C CYS A 138 11.56 13.41 -3.85
N ASN A 139 11.44 14.73 -3.72
CA ASN A 139 12.28 15.46 -2.78
C ASN A 139 11.81 15.13 -1.34
N LEU A 140 12.74 15.02 -0.37
CA LEU A 140 12.36 14.91 1.04
C LEU A 140 11.69 16.18 1.56
N ASN A 141 12.01 17.34 0.97
CA ASN A 141 11.30 18.57 1.22
C ASN A 141 10.07 18.70 0.30
N PRO A 142 8.84 18.73 0.83
CA PRO A 142 7.64 18.74 0.01
C PRO A 142 7.39 20.06 -0.71
N TYR A 143 7.78 21.20 -0.11
CA TYR A 143 7.45 22.53 -0.63
C TYR A 143 8.58 23.50 -0.33
N LYS A 144 8.76 24.51 -1.18
CA LYS A 144 9.82 25.51 -1.02
C LYS A 144 9.48 26.46 0.11
N ASP A 145 10.41 26.68 1.04
CA ASP A 145 10.20 27.58 2.17
C ASP A 145 9.84 29.00 1.71
N SER A 146 10.59 29.53 0.73
CA SER A 146 10.38 30.88 0.19
C SER A 146 8.96 31.12 -0.35
N LEU A 147 8.35 30.11 -0.97
CA LEU A 147 6.99 30.19 -1.50
C LEU A 147 5.93 29.97 -0.43
N LEU A 148 6.22 29.15 0.57
CA LEU A 148 5.30 28.81 1.65
C LEU A 148 5.04 29.98 2.59
N GLN A 149 6.03 30.85 2.80
CA GLN A 149 5.87 32.05 3.62
C GLN A 149 4.81 33.03 3.06
N ASN A 150 4.47 32.94 1.76
CA ASN A 150 3.42 33.76 1.15
C ASN A 150 2.00 33.26 1.48
N VAL A 151 1.85 32.01 1.94
CA VAL A 151 0.56 31.44 2.32
C VAL A 151 0.27 31.78 3.79
N GLN A 152 -0.62 32.74 4.03
CA GLN A 152 -0.92 33.26 5.38
C GLN A 152 -1.24 32.16 6.41
N THR A 153 -1.99 31.13 6.02
CA THR A 153 -2.31 30.01 6.92
C THR A 153 -1.08 29.22 7.35
N ILE A 154 -0.13 29.01 6.45
CA ILE A 154 1.06 28.19 6.71
C ILE A 154 2.11 29.00 7.45
N LYS A 155 2.28 30.29 7.08
CA LYS A 155 3.10 31.23 7.84
C LYS A 155 2.69 31.28 9.32
N LYS A 156 1.38 31.27 9.61
CA LYS A 156 0.88 31.18 10.99
C LYS A 156 1.33 29.90 11.70
N ILE A 157 1.24 28.75 11.03
CA ILE A 157 1.64 27.44 11.60
C ILE A 157 3.15 27.41 11.86
N LEU A 158 3.97 27.90 10.93
CA LEU A 158 5.43 27.94 11.08
C LEU A 158 5.86 28.87 12.21
N ASN A 159 5.22 30.03 12.37
CA ASN A 159 5.51 30.93 13.48
C ASN A 159 5.20 30.28 14.84
N VAL A 160 4.05 29.60 14.97
CA VAL A 160 3.70 28.87 16.20
C VAL A 160 4.68 27.72 16.45
N PHE A 161 5.05 26.99 15.41
CA PHE A 161 6.04 25.92 15.52
C PHE A 161 7.39 26.43 16.04
N ASN A 162 7.91 27.53 15.49
CA ASN A 162 9.19 28.11 15.93
C ASN A 162 9.14 28.52 17.41
N ASP A 163 8.07 29.19 17.86
CA ASP A 163 7.88 29.57 19.26
C ASP A 163 7.83 28.36 20.21
N VAL A 164 7.11 27.30 19.82
CA VAL A 164 7.02 26.06 20.61
C VAL A 164 8.38 25.33 20.65
N MET A 165 9.11 25.29 19.54
CA MET A 165 10.45 24.69 19.48
C MET A 165 11.46 25.44 20.35
N GLU A 166 11.46 26.77 20.32
CA GLU A 166 12.34 27.57 21.17
C GLU A 166 12.04 27.35 22.67
N LYS A 167 10.76 27.30 23.05
CA LYS A 167 10.34 27.00 24.43
C LYS A 167 10.77 25.60 24.87
N ALA A 168 10.60 24.59 24.01
CA ALA A 168 11.02 23.22 24.30
C ALA A 168 12.55 23.15 24.49
N GLY A 169 13.32 23.77 23.60
CA GLY A 169 14.78 23.83 23.71
C GLY A 169 15.26 24.54 24.98
N GLN A 170 14.62 25.65 25.38
CA GLN A 170 14.92 26.35 26.63
C GLN A 170 14.61 25.47 27.86
N ASN A 171 13.48 24.77 27.86
CA ASN A 171 13.09 23.86 28.94
C ASN A 171 14.09 22.68 29.08
N ASN A 172 14.59 22.15 27.96
CA ASN A 172 15.60 21.09 27.96
C ASN A 172 16.94 21.59 28.53
N MET A 173 17.41 22.78 28.13
CA MET A 173 18.63 23.39 28.70
C MET A 173 18.50 23.70 30.21
N ASN A 174 17.31 24.09 30.68
CA ASN A 174 17.08 24.36 32.10
C ASN A 174 17.06 23.05 32.92
N ARG A 175 16.50 21.96 32.36
CA ARG A 175 16.55 20.62 32.97
C ARG A 175 17.97 20.08 33.11
N GLU A 176 18.81 20.24 32.08
CA GLU A 176 20.23 19.84 32.13
C GLU A 176 21.04 20.64 33.17
N ARG A 177 20.59 21.85 33.57
CA ARG A 177 21.22 22.61 34.66
C ARG A 177 20.72 22.23 36.06
N GLU A 178 19.59 21.55 36.17
CA GLU A 178 18.97 21.16 37.45
C GLU A 178 19.30 19.70 37.84
N GLU A 179 19.92 18.90 36.96
CA GLU A 179 20.42 17.58 37.31
C GLU A 179 21.67 17.69 38.23
N PRO A 180 21.70 17.00 39.39
CA PRO A 180 22.89 16.95 40.22
C PRO A 180 24.01 16.22 39.46
N PRO A 181 25.28 16.67 39.54
CA PRO A 181 26.36 15.94 38.91
C PRO A 181 26.53 14.59 39.61
N GLU A 182 26.08 13.52 38.96
CA GLU A 182 26.52 12.17 39.33
C GLU A 182 28.01 12.06 39.03
N ALA A 183 28.75 11.63 40.05
CA ALA A 183 30.21 11.50 40.06
C ALA A 183 30.72 10.76 38.82
N LYS A 184 31.32 11.51 37.89
CA LYS A 184 32.26 10.98 36.91
C LYS A 184 33.59 11.69 37.12
N ASP A 185 34.53 10.84 37.53
CA ASP A 185 35.95 11.00 37.79
C ASP A 185 36.63 12.30 37.34
N GLU A 186 37.37 12.86 38.29
CA GLU A 186 38.35 13.93 38.13
C GLU A 186 39.41 13.55 37.09
N GLU A 187 39.28 14.02 35.86
CA GLU A 187 40.42 14.20 34.97
C GLU A 187 40.14 15.30 33.93
N ALA A 188 40.19 16.55 34.39
CA ALA A 188 40.22 17.71 33.50
C ALA A 188 40.91 18.92 34.16
N GLU A 189 42.17 18.76 34.57
CA GLU A 189 43.05 19.90 34.80
C GLU A 189 44.04 20.00 33.64
N LYS A 190 43.79 20.97 32.75
CA LYS A 190 44.65 21.61 31.74
C LYS A 190 43.97 21.71 30.38
N GLY A 191 43.23 22.80 30.20
CA GLY A 191 42.82 23.30 28.89
C GLY A 191 42.31 24.71 29.06
N GLY A 192 43.13 25.68 28.70
CA GLY A 192 42.94 27.10 29.01
C GLY A 192 41.60 27.66 28.53
N GLU A 193 41.22 28.77 29.18
CA GLU A 193 40.12 29.65 28.83
C GLU A 193 40.23 30.14 27.37
N ALA A 194 39.79 29.33 26.43
CA ALA A 194 39.39 29.79 25.12
C ALA A 194 37.96 30.33 25.26
N LYS A 195 37.85 31.57 25.74
CA LYS A 195 36.66 32.41 25.48
C LYS A 195 36.43 32.37 23.97
N ARG A 196 35.43 31.60 23.54
CA ARG A 196 34.86 31.64 22.19
C ARG A 196 34.37 33.06 21.93
N ARG A 197 35.27 33.92 21.46
CA ARG A 197 34.93 35.15 20.74
C ARG A 197 34.31 34.67 19.43
N ARG A 198 32.99 34.48 19.42
CA ARG A 198 32.21 34.54 18.17
C ARG A 198 32.66 35.83 17.51
N LYS A 199 33.27 35.71 16.33
CA LYS A 199 33.55 36.85 15.46
C LYS A 199 32.17 37.41 15.10
N ARG A 200 31.69 38.40 15.87
CA ARG A 200 30.43 39.08 15.60
C ARG A 200 30.51 39.55 14.15
N ALA A 201 29.52 39.19 13.34
CA ALA A 201 29.30 39.89 12.10
C ALA A 201 29.18 41.39 12.43
N ALA A 202 29.69 42.21 11.52
CA ALA A 202 29.58 43.66 11.59
C ALA A 202 28.09 44.03 11.67
N ALA A 203 27.67 44.78 12.70
CA ALA A 203 26.27 45.15 12.94
C ALA A 203 25.74 46.02 11.79
N MET A 204 24.58 45.71 11.20
CA MET A 204 24.02 46.48 10.09
C MET A 204 22.74 47.19 10.54
N PHE A 205 22.76 48.52 10.61
CA PHE A 205 21.67 49.29 11.19
C PHE A 205 20.59 49.66 10.15
N GLU A 206 19.33 49.57 10.54
CA GLU A 206 18.18 50.12 9.80
C GLU A 206 17.26 50.92 10.74
N PRO A 207 16.54 51.95 10.24
CA PRO A 207 15.61 52.69 11.07
C PRO A 207 14.37 51.84 11.40
N ALA A 208 14.00 51.78 12.68
CA ALA A 208 12.81 51.06 13.13
C ALA A 208 12.02 51.82 14.19
N TYR A 209 10.68 51.75 14.11
CA TYR A 209 9.77 52.29 15.11
C TYR A 209 9.63 51.38 16.31
N SER A 210 9.66 51.96 17.51
CA SER A 210 9.41 51.24 18.77
C SER A 210 8.47 52.02 19.70
N ASP A 211 7.93 51.35 20.72
CA ASP A 211 7.41 52.01 21.92
C ASP A 211 8.62 52.34 22.80
N CYS A 212 8.78 53.59 23.23
CA CYS A 212 9.92 53.96 24.07
C CYS A 212 9.50 54.56 25.41
N GLU A 213 10.31 54.29 26.42
CA GLU A 213 10.34 55.05 27.66
C GLU A 213 11.57 55.96 27.63
N CYS A 214 11.31 57.26 27.52
CA CYS A 214 12.32 58.30 27.47
C CYS A 214 12.42 59.00 28.82
N ALA A 215 13.64 59.15 29.33
CA ALA A 215 13.95 59.94 30.53
C ALA A 215 14.90 61.09 30.15
N GLU A 216 14.71 62.25 30.77
CA GLU A 216 15.64 63.37 30.70
C GLU A 216 16.54 63.34 31.94
N GLU A 217 17.81 62.99 31.77
CA GLU A 217 18.87 63.18 32.76
C GLU A 217 19.92 64.15 32.18
N ASP A 218 20.29 65.18 32.95
CA ASP A 218 21.33 66.17 32.61
C ASP A 218 21.19 66.85 31.23
N GLY A 219 19.96 67.04 30.74
CA GLY A 219 19.67 67.72 29.48
C GLY A 219 19.86 66.85 28.22
N VAL A 220 20.07 65.53 28.39
CA VAL A 220 20.09 64.54 27.32
C VAL A 220 18.87 63.64 27.46
N VAL A 221 18.08 63.54 26.39
CA VAL A 221 16.94 62.61 26.33
C VAL A 221 17.47 61.24 25.97
N GLU A 222 17.45 60.30 26.91
CA GLU A 222 17.79 58.90 26.65
C GLU A 222 16.49 58.08 26.60
N CYS A 223 16.26 57.39 25.48
CA CYS A 223 15.10 56.52 25.31
C CYS A 223 15.52 55.06 25.23
N THR A 224 14.77 54.22 25.92
CA THR A 224 14.89 52.76 25.84
C THR A 224 13.75 52.20 25.00
N ALA A 225 14.07 51.37 24.00
CA ALA A 225 13.07 50.72 23.16
C ALA A 225 12.42 49.52 23.86
N ASN A 226 11.10 49.54 23.92
CA ASN A 226 10.25 48.38 24.12
C ASN A 226 9.76 47.86 22.76
N THR A 227 10.40 46.81 22.29
CA THR A 227 10.21 46.27 20.93
C THR A 227 8.90 45.51 20.74
N THR A 228 8.17 45.19 21.81
CA THR A 228 7.00 44.28 21.78
C THR A 228 5.65 44.98 21.88
N ASN A 229 5.61 46.21 22.39
CA ASN A 229 4.37 46.95 22.58
C ASN A 229 4.06 47.87 21.38
N LYS A 230 2.78 47.97 21.01
CA LYS A 230 2.33 48.97 20.04
C LYS A 230 2.26 50.34 20.74
N PRO A 231 3.05 51.34 20.29
CA PRO A 231 3.09 52.64 20.94
C PRO A 231 1.77 53.41 20.81
N SER A 232 1.48 54.24 21.82
CA SER A 232 0.57 55.39 21.65
C SER A 232 1.27 56.48 20.83
N THR A 233 0.53 57.40 20.22
CA THR A 233 1.11 58.50 19.41
C THR A 233 2.17 59.31 20.17
N GLU A 234 2.09 59.40 21.49
CA GLU A 234 3.03 60.15 22.34
C GLU A 234 4.27 59.35 22.76
N LYS A 235 4.24 58.01 22.70
CA LYS A 235 5.37 57.12 23.08
C LYS A 235 6.12 56.54 21.89
N MET A 236 5.80 57.01 20.68
CA MET A 236 6.38 56.52 19.45
C MET A 236 7.79 57.09 19.26
N CYS A 237 8.79 56.21 19.18
CA CYS A 237 10.18 56.55 18.94
C CYS A 237 10.71 55.88 17.68
N LEU A 238 11.81 56.42 17.16
CA LEU A 238 12.58 55.84 16.08
C LEU A 238 13.97 55.47 16.60
N CYS A 239 14.43 54.28 16.25
CA CYS A 239 15.66 53.66 16.71
C CYS A 239 16.52 53.17 15.55
N ALA A 240 17.83 53.08 15.76
CA ALA A 240 18.69 52.25 14.92
C ALA A 240 18.60 50.80 15.38
N PHE A 241 18.18 49.91 14.48
CA PHE A 241 17.95 48.51 14.76
C PHE A 241 18.94 47.63 14.00
N ASP A 242 19.61 46.73 14.71
CA ASP A 242 20.46 45.71 14.12
C ASP A 242 19.74 44.36 14.16
N ARG A 243 19.45 43.78 12.98
CA ARG A 243 18.71 42.50 12.87
C ARG A 243 19.46 41.33 13.48
N ASP A 244 20.79 41.34 13.43
CA ASP A 244 21.62 40.20 13.84
C ASP A 244 21.78 40.12 15.36
N SER A 245 21.88 41.26 16.03
CA SER A 245 21.94 41.33 17.50
C SER A 245 20.58 41.44 18.15
N GLY A 246 19.57 41.98 17.43
CA GLY A 246 18.28 42.34 17.99
C GLY A 246 18.31 43.61 18.86
N ASP A 247 19.43 44.35 18.85
CA ASP A 247 19.60 45.57 19.61
C ASP A 247 18.97 46.76 18.86
N ALA A 248 18.07 47.48 19.53
CA ALA A 248 17.47 48.73 19.05
C ALA A 248 18.04 49.91 19.86
N TRP A 249 19.14 50.50 19.39
CA TRP A 249 19.81 51.62 20.05
C TRP A 249 20.72 52.38 19.06
N PRO A 250 20.82 53.72 19.14
CA PRO A 250 20.09 54.62 20.04
C PRO A 250 18.66 54.88 19.56
N CYS A 251 17.80 55.26 20.50
CA CYS A 251 16.39 55.57 20.25
C CYS A 251 16.08 57.01 20.67
N TYR A 252 15.24 57.70 19.90
CA TYR A 252 14.75 59.03 20.25
C TYR A 252 13.28 59.22 19.82
N PRO A 253 12.53 60.17 20.41
CA PRO A 253 11.14 60.44 20.02
C PRO A 253 11.02 60.73 18.52
N ARG A 254 9.95 60.29 17.87
CA ARG A 254 9.83 60.39 16.40
C ARG A 254 9.94 61.84 15.87
N ASP A 255 9.48 62.82 16.65
CA ASP A 255 9.49 64.24 16.26
C ASP A 255 10.89 64.88 16.22
N THR A 256 11.91 64.21 16.76
CA THR A 256 13.29 64.73 16.75
C THR A 256 14.08 64.32 15.50
N TRP A 257 13.56 63.37 14.72
CA TRP A 257 14.21 62.86 13.51
C TRP A 257 13.77 63.61 12.25
N ASN A 258 14.74 64.02 11.45
CA ASN A 258 14.53 64.66 10.16
C ASN A 258 15.12 63.81 9.03
N GLU A 259 14.44 63.81 7.89
CA GLU A 259 15.00 63.28 6.64
C GLU A 259 15.98 64.29 6.05
N GLU A 260 17.22 63.87 5.85
CA GLU A 260 18.30 64.68 5.31
C GLU A 260 19.09 63.87 4.26
N MET A 261 20.00 64.52 3.53
CA MET A 261 20.90 63.85 2.58
C MET A 261 22.30 63.80 3.20
N CYS A 262 22.81 62.59 3.45
CA CYS A 262 24.12 62.38 4.07
C CYS A 262 25.22 62.27 3.00
N ASP A 263 26.38 62.87 3.27
CA ASP A 263 27.53 62.87 2.36
C ASP A 263 28.32 61.54 2.44
N PHE A 264 28.31 60.86 3.59
CA PHE A 264 28.99 59.59 3.80
C PHE A 264 28.13 58.64 4.65
N CYS A 265 28.10 57.37 4.25
CA CYS A 265 27.56 56.26 5.03
C CYS A 265 28.55 55.09 4.94
N ASP A 266 28.83 54.42 6.05
CA ASP A 266 29.71 53.26 6.09
C ASP A 266 29.00 51.96 5.67
N ASP A 267 29.74 50.84 5.66
CA ASP A 267 29.21 49.51 5.33
C ASP A 267 28.21 48.98 6.38
N HIS A 268 28.07 49.64 7.53
CA HIS A 268 27.12 49.34 8.60
C HIS A 268 25.85 50.20 8.56
N ASN A 269 25.68 51.01 7.50
CA ASN A 269 24.61 52.00 7.32
C ASN A 269 24.60 53.14 8.36
N TYR A 270 25.71 53.37 9.04
CA TYR A 270 25.92 54.55 9.86
C TYR A 270 26.34 55.73 8.98
N CYS A 271 25.59 56.83 9.04
CA CYS A 271 25.78 58.00 8.18
C CYS A 271 26.21 59.24 8.97
N THR A 272 26.95 60.15 8.32
CA THR A 272 27.37 61.43 8.90
C THR A 272 27.09 62.62 7.98
N LYS A 273 26.81 63.78 8.60
CA LYS A 273 26.48 65.04 7.90
C LYS A 273 27.70 65.80 7.37
N GLN A 274 28.90 65.53 7.89
CA GLN A 274 30.15 66.18 7.45
C GLN A 274 31.28 65.15 7.37
N ALA A 275 31.99 65.12 6.25
CA ALA A 275 33.21 64.35 6.10
C ALA A 275 34.30 64.93 7.02
N THR A 276 34.47 64.35 8.21
CA THR A 276 35.62 64.64 9.05
C THR A 276 36.87 64.06 8.38
N SER A 277 37.87 64.93 8.19
CA SER A 277 39.13 64.65 7.49
C SER A 277 39.92 63.48 8.08
N ILE A 278 39.61 62.24 7.71
CA ILE A 278 40.55 61.13 7.75
C ILE A 278 40.42 60.34 6.45
N THR A 279 41.59 60.14 5.86
CA THR A 279 41.93 59.61 4.55
C THR A 279 41.23 58.30 4.15
N SER A 280 40.99 58.22 2.83
CA SER A 280 40.72 57.06 1.96
C SER A 280 39.36 56.35 2.10
N VAL A 281 38.43 56.63 1.17
CA VAL A 281 37.68 55.64 0.35
C VAL A 281 37.05 56.36 -0.85
N LYS A 282 36.97 55.66 -1.99
CA LYS A 282 36.37 56.07 -3.27
C LYS A 282 34.84 56.08 -3.19
N SER A 283 34.21 57.16 -3.69
CA SER A 283 32.83 57.23 -4.19
C SER A 283 31.73 56.66 -3.27
N SER A 284 31.18 57.47 -2.36
CA SER A 284 29.82 57.25 -1.85
C SER A 284 28.87 58.26 -2.50
N GLU A 285 27.89 57.74 -3.26
CA GLU A 285 26.74 58.54 -3.69
C GLU A 285 26.04 59.12 -2.46
N ARG A 286 25.58 60.38 -2.54
CA ARG A 286 24.75 60.97 -1.48
C ARG A 286 23.51 60.11 -1.30
N LYS A 287 23.30 59.59 -0.09
CA LYS A 287 22.13 58.77 0.23
C LYS A 287 21.15 59.54 1.12
N PRO A 288 19.83 59.33 0.95
CA PRO A 288 18.85 59.76 1.93
C PRO A 288 19.12 59.05 3.27
N CYS A 289 19.04 59.80 4.35
CA CYS A 289 19.29 59.32 5.71
C CYS A 289 18.30 59.96 6.69
N LEU A 290 17.98 59.22 7.74
CA LEU A 290 17.24 59.74 8.88
C LEU A 290 18.26 60.19 9.92
N CYS A 291 18.19 61.47 10.29
CA CYS A 291 19.16 62.10 11.17
C CYS A 291 18.47 62.68 12.40
N GLN A 292 19.13 62.53 13.54
CA GLN A 292 18.69 63.16 14.77
C GLN A 292 19.01 64.67 14.79
N LYS A 293 18.16 65.46 15.44
CA LYS A 293 18.32 66.93 15.50
C LYS A 293 19.43 67.41 16.44
N PHE A 294 19.61 66.73 17.57
CA PHE A 294 20.51 67.15 18.65
C PHE A 294 21.76 66.27 18.81
N ASP A 295 21.80 65.13 18.13
CA ASP A 295 22.92 64.18 18.11
C ASP A 295 23.38 64.03 16.64
N PRO A 296 24.70 64.02 16.33
CA PRO A 296 25.21 63.75 14.97
C PRO A 296 24.88 62.35 14.41
N PHE A 297 24.15 61.51 15.14
CA PHE A 297 23.71 60.20 14.70
C PHE A 297 22.71 60.23 13.52
N CYS A 298 23.06 59.53 12.43
CA CYS A 298 22.18 59.30 11.27
C CYS A 298 22.26 57.86 10.77
N VAL A 299 21.16 57.36 10.21
CA VAL A 299 21.06 56.01 9.62
C VAL A 299 20.60 56.13 8.17
N ALA A 300 21.17 55.32 7.27
CA ALA A 300 20.73 55.27 5.88
C ALA A 300 19.24 54.87 5.80
N PHE A 301 18.46 55.57 4.97
CA PHE A 301 17.03 55.33 4.85
C PHE A 301 16.60 55.36 3.39
N ASP A 302 15.92 54.30 2.94
CA ASP A 302 15.31 54.26 1.62
C ASP A 302 13.82 54.64 1.71
N SER A 303 13.48 55.81 1.16
CA SER A 303 12.11 56.33 1.14
C SER A 303 11.08 55.44 0.41
N THR A 304 11.52 54.44 -0.35
CA THR A 304 10.63 53.47 -1.01
C THR A 304 10.21 52.31 -0.09
N ILE A 305 10.88 52.15 1.06
CA ILE A 305 10.67 51.06 2.02
C ILE A 305 9.98 51.63 3.26
N ASP A 306 8.87 51.02 3.67
CA ASP A 306 8.22 51.36 4.94
C ASP A 306 9.18 51.07 6.10
N ILE A 307 9.37 52.05 6.98
CA ILE A 307 10.18 51.91 8.20
C ILE A 307 9.65 50.73 9.03
N LEU A 308 10.57 49.84 9.43
CA LEU A 308 10.25 48.65 10.20
C LEU A 308 9.54 49.04 11.50
N LYS A 309 8.44 48.37 11.85
CA LYS A 309 7.81 48.54 13.16
C LYS A 309 8.18 47.37 14.05
N LEU A 310 8.91 47.64 15.11
CA LEU A 310 9.44 46.59 15.99
C LEU A 310 8.32 45.75 16.61
N TRP A 311 7.16 46.33 16.95
CA TRP A 311 6.01 45.55 17.45
C TRP A 311 5.24 44.78 16.38
N GLU A 312 5.54 44.96 15.09
CA GLU A 312 5.06 44.10 13.99
C GLU A 312 6.15 43.05 13.62
N TYR A 313 7.43 43.41 13.83
CA TYR A 313 8.60 42.56 13.59
C TYR A 313 8.80 41.52 14.71
N TYR A 314 8.87 41.95 15.96
CA TYR A 314 8.75 41.14 17.18
C TYR A 314 7.29 40.85 17.54
N GLY A 315 6.37 41.38 16.73
CA GLY A 315 4.92 41.29 16.86
C GLY A 315 4.39 39.87 16.80
N ASN A 316 4.58 39.16 17.89
CA ASN A 316 3.71 38.09 18.31
C ASN A 316 2.28 38.61 18.23
N ILE A 317 1.58 38.15 17.19
CA ILE A 317 0.13 38.16 17.16
C ILE A 317 -0.26 37.49 18.48
N LYS A 318 -0.83 38.25 19.44
CA LYS A 318 -1.62 37.64 20.51
C LYS A 318 -2.83 37.03 19.83
N ILE A 319 -2.66 35.80 19.35
CA ILE A 319 -3.76 34.97 18.84
C ILE A 319 -4.59 34.62 20.08
N ASP A 320 -5.83 34.16 19.90
CA ASP A 320 -6.51 33.38 20.94
C ASP A 320 -5.72 32.06 21.11
N ASP A 321 -4.50 32.16 21.69
CA ASP A 321 -3.37 31.23 21.56
C ASP A 321 -3.74 29.85 22.07
N ALA A 322 -4.55 29.79 23.13
CA ALA A 322 -4.96 28.54 23.74
C ALA A 322 -5.74 27.64 22.77
N LYS A 323 -6.69 28.20 22.00
CA LYS A 323 -7.49 27.41 21.05
C LYS A 323 -6.70 26.99 19.82
N VAL A 324 -5.79 27.84 19.35
CA VAL A 324 -4.96 27.53 18.17
C VAL A 324 -3.87 26.52 18.53
N LEU A 325 -3.20 26.67 19.68
CA LEU A 325 -2.27 25.68 20.21
C LEU A 325 -2.97 24.33 20.47
N GLU A 326 -4.21 24.36 20.97
CA GLU A 326 -5.02 23.16 21.16
C GLU A 326 -5.43 22.52 19.81
N ALA A 327 -5.88 23.30 18.82
CA ALA A 327 -6.28 22.78 17.52
C ALA A 327 -5.09 22.20 16.72
N LEU A 328 -3.91 22.84 16.82
CA LEU A 328 -2.67 22.34 16.22
C LEU A 328 -2.08 21.16 17.00
N GLY A 329 -2.53 20.94 18.23
CA GLY A 329 -2.10 19.84 19.09
C GLY A 329 -0.69 20.02 19.65
N PHE A 330 -0.21 21.25 19.78
CA PHE A 330 1.09 21.57 20.43
C PHE A 330 0.98 21.71 21.94
N LYS A 331 -0.23 21.58 22.49
CA LYS A 331 -0.48 21.72 23.92
C LYS A 331 0.32 20.68 24.71
N ASP A 332 1.11 21.13 25.68
CA ASP A 332 1.91 20.33 26.61
C ASP A 332 3.02 19.46 25.94
N MET A 333 3.44 19.77 24.71
CA MET A 333 4.55 19.08 24.04
C MET A 333 5.91 19.71 24.41
N ASN A 334 6.84 18.90 24.90
CA ASN A 334 8.22 19.31 25.21
C ASN A 334 9.29 18.55 24.40
N ASP A 335 8.89 17.49 23.68
CA ASP A 335 9.80 16.70 22.84
C ASP A 335 9.90 17.33 21.45
N GLU A 336 11.09 17.83 21.11
CA GLU A 336 11.41 18.48 19.84
C GLU A 336 11.06 17.61 18.63
N VAL A 337 11.31 16.29 18.69
CA VAL A 337 11.02 15.37 17.57
C VAL A 337 9.50 15.22 17.38
N ALA A 338 8.76 15.12 18.48
CA ALA A 338 7.30 15.05 18.44
C ALA A 338 6.68 16.36 17.93
N ILE A 339 7.25 17.52 18.30
CA ILE A 339 6.83 18.84 17.82
C ILE A 339 7.05 18.94 16.29
N VAL A 340 8.21 18.53 15.78
CA VAL A 340 8.50 18.49 14.33
C VAL A 340 7.51 17.60 13.59
N THR A 341 7.27 16.39 14.11
CA THR A 341 6.29 15.44 13.54
C THR A 341 4.90 16.05 13.47
N LYS A 342 4.46 16.73 14.53
CA LYS A 342 3.15 17.38 14.60
C LYS A 342 3.04 18.58 13.66
N ALA A 343 4.11 19.37 13.55
CA ALA A 343 4.17 20.49 12.63
C ALA A 343 4.07 20.04 11.17
N LYS A 344 4.77 18.96 10.80
CA LYS A 344 4.67 18.34 9.47
C LYS A 344 3.24 17.89 9.18
N GLU A 345 2.58 17.24 10.13
CA GLU A 345 1.16 16.88 10.01
C GLU A 345 0.29 18.13 9.75
N ASN A 346 0.44 19.18 10.57
CA ASN A 346 -0.35 20.40 10.43
C ASN A 346 -0.16 21.11 9.08
N ILE A 347 1.05 21.07 8.50
CA ILE A 347 1.32 21.58 7.15
C ILE A 347 0.55 20.78 6.10
N ILE A 348 0.51 19.44 6.18
CA ILE A 348 -0.27 18.59 5.27
C ILE A 348 -1.75 18.96 5.32
N PHE A 349 -2.30 19.17 6.52
CA PHE A 349 -3.69 19.60 6.69
C PHE A 349 -3.92 20.97 6.05
N ALA A 350 -3.00 21.92 6.21
CA ALA A 350 -3.14 23.26 5.65
C ALA A 350 -3.10 23.22 4.12
N MET A 351 -2.24 22.38 3.57
CA MET A 351 -2.12 22.18 2.13
C MET A 351 -3.33 21.51 1.50
N SER A 352 -4.08 20.70 2.25
CA SER A 352 -5.31 20.05 1.74
C SER A 352 -6.42 21.02 1.33
N LYS A 353 -6.38 22.27 1.84
CA LYS A 353 -7.31 23.33 1.46
C LYS A 353 -6.99 23.94 0.09
N LEU A 354 -5.75 23.80 -0.40
CA LEU A 354 -5.32 24.32 -1.69
C LEU A 354 -5.71 23.36 -2.82
N SER A 355 -5.94 23.92 -4.01
CA SER A 355 -6.16 23.11 -5.20
C SER A 355 -4.90 22.34 -5.61
N ARG A 356 -5.07 21.22 -6.33
CA ARG A 356 -3.97 20.41 -6.87
C ARG A 356 -2.91 21.26 -7.60
N ASN A 357 -3.35 22.19 -8.47
CA ASN A 357 -2.44 23.05 -9.24
C ASN A 357 -1.64 24.01 -8.36
N GLN A 358 -2.24 24.54 -7.29
CA GLN A 358 -1.54 25.38 -6.32
C GLN A 358 -0.48 24.59 -5.56
N ARG A 359 -0.80 23.37 -5.09
CA ARG A 359 0.17 22.50 -4.43
C ARG A 359 1.36 22.17 -5.33
N ILE A 360 1.08 21.84 -6.60
CA ILE A 360 2.12 21.58 -7.59
C ILE A 360 3.02 22.79 -7.80
N ALA A 361 2.46 24.00 -7.85
CA ALA A 361 3.22 25.24 -8.05
C ALA A 361 4.13 25.61 -6.86
N LEU A 362 3.70 25.30 -5.63
CA LEU A 362 4.46 25.56 -4.40
C LEU A 362 5.61 24.56 -4.18
N SER A 363 5.53 23.40 -4.83
CA SER A 363 6.54 22.34 -4.74
C SER A 363 7.64 22.49 -5.81
N ILE A 364 8.66 21.63 -5.74
CA ILE A 364 9.77 21.60 -6.69
C ILE A 364 9.30 21.15 -8.07
N GLN A 365 9.84 21.76 -9.13
CA GLN A 365 9.49 21.43 -10.52
C GLN A 365 10.48 20.45 -11.13
N LYS A 366 10.10 19.80 -12.25
CA LYS A 366 10.91 18.77 -12.93
C LYS A 366 12.36 19.16 -13.14
N HIS A 367 12.61 20.25 -13.87
CA HIS A 367 13.96 20.74 -14.22
C HIS A 367 14.72 21.35 -13.04
N GLN A 368 14.07 21.56 -11.89
CA GLN A 368 14.74 22.02 -10.68
C GLN A 368 15.32 20.85 -9.88
N LEU A 369 14.64 19.70 -9.88
CA LEU A 369 15.12 18.50 -9.20
C LEU A 369 15.96 17.61 -10.12
N LEU A 370 15.49 17.37 -11.35
CA LEU A 370 16.12 16.46 -12.31
C LEU A 370 17.05 17.25 -13.24
N HIS A 371 18.36 17.17 -13.02
CA HIS A 371 19.35 17.89 -13.85
C HIS A 371 19.78 17.08 -15.06
N LYS A 372 20.02 15.77 -14.89
CA LYS A 372 20.37 14.85 -15.99
C LYS A 372 19.71 13.50 -15.79
N CYS A 373 19.32 12.85 -16.88
CA CYS A 373 18.79 11.50 -16.89
C CYS A 373 19.35 10.72 -18.08
N SER A 374 19.65 9.44 -17.84
CA SER A 374 19.95 8.47 -18.89
C SER A 374 19.31 7.12 -18.58
N PHE A 375 18.80 6.45 -19.61
CA PHE A 375 18.29 5.09 -19.55
C PHE A 375 18.89 4.27 -20.69
N ASN A 376 19.44 3.08 -20.39
CA ASN A 376 20.21 2.28 -21.37
C ASN A 376 21.36 3.09 -22.03
N GLY A 377 21.97 4.01 -21.30
CA GLY A 377 23.03 4.90 -21.81
C GLY A 377 22.55 6.03 -22.75
N ILE A 378 21.25 6.13 -23.03
CA ILE A 378 20.64 7.17 -23.87
C ILE A 378 20.03 8.24 -22.97
N ALA A 379 20.24 9.52 -23.30
CA ALA A 379 19.66 10.63 -22.54
C ALA A 379 18.12 10.58 -22.55
N CYS A 380 17.49 10.77 -21.39
CA CYS A 380 16.03 10.82 -21.27
C CYS A 380 15.50 12.21 -21.64
N ASP A 381 14.21 12.28 -21.99
CA ASP A 381 13.46 13.52 -22.11
C ASP A 381 12.72 13.77 -20.78
N ILE A 382 13.16 14.76 -19.99
CA ILE A 382 12.62 15.03 -18.65
C ILE A 382 11.13 15.41 -18.71
N ASP A 383 10.70 16.12 -19.76
CA ASP A 383 9.33 16.61 -19.87
C ASP A 383 8.37 15.50 -20.27
N ARG A 384 8.79 14.62 -21.19
CA ARG A 384 7.97 13.49 -21.68
C ARG A 384 8.05 12.25 -20.81
N ASP A 385 9.24 11.88 -20.33
CA ASP A 385 9.47 10.56 -19.73
C ASP A 385 9.10 10.49 -18.24
N PHE A 386 8.85 11.65 -17.59
CA PHE A 386 8.46 11.75 -16.18
C PHE A 386 7.05 12.33 -16.01
N LEU A 387 6.19 11.64 -15.27
CA LEU A 387 4.87 12.13 -14.85
C LEU A 387 4.94 12.75 -13.44
N ILE A 388 4.24 13.86 -13.22
CA ILE A 388 4.13 14.46 -11.87
C ILE A 388 3.02 13.75 -11.10
N ILE A 389 3.36 13.27 -9.91
CA ILE A 389 2.43 12.74 -8.91
C ILE A 389 2.50 13.66 -7.69
N ASP A 390 1.36 14.23 -7.31
CA ASP A 390 1.27 15.06 -6.12
C ASP A 390 1.04 14.20 -4.87
N ASP A 391 2.09 14.00 -4.10
CA ASP A 391 2.06 13.30 -2.83
C ASP A 391 1.84 14.29 -1.66
N PRO A 392 0.90 14.04 -0.73
CA PRO A 392 0.67 14.94 0.41
C PRO A 392 1.89 15.12 1.32
N THR A 393 2.75 14.10 1.44
CA THR A 393 3.89 14.07 2.37
C THR A 393 5.17 14.61 1.73
N PHE A 394 5.39 14.34 0.44
CA PHE A 394 6.62 14.68 -0.28
C PHE A 394 6.43 15.70 -1.41
N GLY A 395 5.22 16.24 -1.59
CA GLY A 395 4.93 17.22 -2.63
C GLY A 395 5.00 16.61 -4.04
N ASN A 396 5.66 17.29 -4.97
CA ASN A 396 5.81 16.80 -6.34
C ASN A 396 6.82 15.65 -6.39
N CYS A 397 6.31 14.48 -6.74
CA CYS A 397 7.10 13.32 -7.12
C CYS A 397 7.10 13.14 -8.65
N PHE A 398 8.19 12.57 -9.19
CA PHE A 398 8.37 12.37 -10.63
C PHE A 398 8.49 10.87 -10.93
N MET A 399 7.50 10.34 -11.64
CA MET A 399 7.41 8.93 -12.02
C MET A 399 7.97 8.72 -13.43
N PHE A 400 9.14 8.10 -13.51
CA PHE A 400 9.71 7.58 -14.75
C PHE A 400 8.97 6.33 -15.21
N ASN A 401 8.86 6.13 -16.53
CA ASN A 401 8.28 4.93 -17.14
C ASN A 401 6.78 4.72 -16.78
N HIS A 402 6.05 5.83 -16.68
CA HIS A 402 4.63 5.85 -16.32
C HIS A 402 3.69 5.34 -17.42
N ASN A 403 4.11 5.37 -18.70
CA ASN A 403 3.27 4.94 -19.80
C ASN A 403 3.08 3.40 -19.77
N ARG A 404 1.82 2.97 -19.62
CA ARG A 404 1.43 1.55 -19.55
C ARG A 404 1.42 0.86 -20.90
N THR A 405 1.31 1.62 -21.98
CA THR A 405 1.26 1.06 -23.36
C THR A 405 2.65 0.72 -23.89
N GLU A 406 3.69 1.40 -23.42
CA GLU A 406 5.07 1.19 -23.82
C GLU A 406 5.78 0.27 -22.83
N ILE A 407 6.47 -0.76 -23.33
CA ILE A 407 7.30 -1.62 -22.49
C ILE A 407 8.75 -1.19 -22.66
N LYS A 408 9.35 -0.62 -21.60
CA LYS A 408 10.79 -0.38 -21.53
C LYS A 408 11.46 -1.59 -20.87
N SER A 409 12.61 -2.03 -21.36
CA SER A 409 13.41 -3.10 -20.78
C SER A 409 14.89 -2.72 -20.76
N SER A 410 15.64 -3.29 -19.83
CA SER A 410 17.09 -3.14 -19.77
C SER A 410 17.77 -4.07 -20.78
N LEU A 411 18.75 -3.55 -21.53
CA LEU A 411 19.48 -4.35 -22.52
C LEU A 411 20.41 -5.39 -21.86
N ARG A 412 20.99 -5.05 -20.71
CA ARG A 412 21.89 -5.88 -19.90
C ARG A 412 21.69 -5.57 -18.43
N ALA A 413 22.23 -6.43 -17.57
CA ALA A 413 22.33 -6.13 -16.15
C ALA A 413 23.41 -5.07 -15.87
N GLY A 414 23.23 -4.32 -14.78
CA GLY A 414 24.19 -3.32 -14.30
C GLY A 414 23.80 -1.85 -14.54
N PRO A 415 24.48 -0.91 -13.86
CA PRO A 415 24.05 0.49 -13.73
C PRO A 415 24.01 1.27 -15.05
N MET A 416 24.89 0.95 -16.00
CA MET A 416 24.92 1.62 -17.32
C MET A 416 23.69 1.31 -18.19
N TYR A 417 23.01 0.18 -17.92
CA TYR A 417 21.83 -0.28 -18.66
C TYR A 417 20.53 -0.08 -17.86
N GLY A 418 20.63 0.57 -16.70
CA GLY A 418 19.51 0.98 -15.88
C GLY A 418 19.13 2.44 -16.11
N LEU A 419 18.42 2.99 -15.14
CA LEU A 419 18.09 4.40 -15.02
C LEU A 419 19.17 5.08 -14.18
N ARG A 420 19.84 6.08 -14.73
CA ARG A 420 20.85 6.88 -14.04
C ARG A 420 20.48 8.35 -14.08
N ILE A 421 20.36 8.97 -12.91
CA ILE A 421 19.83 10.33 -12.76
C ILE A 421 20.75 11.14 -11.85
N LEU A 422 21.00 12.39 -12.23
CA LEU A 422 21.59 13.40 -11.36
C LEU A 422 20.47 14.31 -10.85
N VAL A 423 20.31 14.36 -9.54
CA VAL A 423 19.32 15.21 -8.88
C VAL A 423 19.97 16.34 -8.08
N TYR A 424 19.24 17.43 -7.93
CA TYR A 424 19.63 18.61 -7.15
C TYR A 424 18.46 19.06 -6.27
N VAL A 425 18.60 18.97 -4.94
CA VAL A 425 17.45 19.18 -4.03
C VAL A 425 17.30 20.60 -3.52
N ASN A 426 18.34 21.43 -3.63
CA ASN A 426 18.47 22.76 -3.03
C ASN A 426 18.12 22.79 -1.52
N ALA A 427 19.08 22.41 -0.67
CA ALA A 427 18.92 22.33 0.78
C ALA A 427 18.51 23.66 1.43
N THR A 428 18.84 24.80 0.82
CA THR A 428 18.49 26.14 1.34
C THR A 428 16.99 26.44 1.34
N GLU A 429 16.21 25.75 0.50
CA GLU A 429 14.74 25.91 0.40
C GLU A 429 13.98 24.89 1.28
N TYR A 430 14.69 24.10 2.09
CA TYR A 430 14.08 23.10 2.96
C TYR A 430 13.34 23.76 4.12
N LEU A 431 12.16 23.23 4.42
CA LEU A 431 11.41 23.67 5.59
C LEU A 431 12.13 23.28 6.87
N PRO A 432 12.07 24.10 7.94
CA PRO A 432 12.60 23.76 9.26
C PRO A 432 12.06 22.45 9.85
N THR A 433 10.90 21.99 9.36
CA THR A 433 10.25 20.73 9.74
C THR A 433 10.77 19.51 8.95
N THR A 434 11.70 19.70 8.01
CA THR A 434 12.27 18.62 7.19
C THR A 434 13.49 18.02 7.89
N GLU A 435 13.37 16.77 8.32
CA GLU A 435 14.37 16.10 9.16
C GLU A 435 15.67 15.72 8.43
N ALA A 436 15.62 15.51 7.11
CA ALA A 436 16.76 15.01 6.35
C ALA A 436 16.82 15.59 4.94
N VAL A 437 18.05 15.81 4.46
CA VAL A 437 18.35 16.29 3.10
C VAL A 437 18.62 15.11 2.17
N GLY A 438 18.05 15.16 0.97
CA GLY A 438 18.10 14.06 0.01
C GLY A 438 16.76 13.83 -0.66
N ILE A 439 16.62 12.64 -1.23
CA ILE A 439 15.46 12.24 -2.01
C ILE A 439 14.91 10.89 -1.56
N ARG A 440 13.64 10.65 -1.88
CA ARG A 440 12.93 9.39 -1.65
C ARG A 440 12.64 8.73 -3.00
N ILE A 441 12.94 7.43 -3.12
CA ILE A 441 12.78 6.67 -4.36
C ILE A 441 11.90 5.46 -4.10
N THR A 442 10.86 5.24 -4.90
CA THR A 442 10.06 4.01 -4.88
C THR A 442 10.19 3.27 -6.20
N ILE A 443 10.39 1.97 -6.11
CA ILE A 443 10.45 1.05 -7.25
C ILE A 443 9.17 0.22 -7.21
N HIS A 444 8.34 0.32 -8.24
CA HIS A 444 7.03 -0.32 -8.27
C HIS A 444 6.59 -0.68 -9.69
N ASP A 445 5.53 -1.48 -9.77
CA ASP A 445 4.87 -1.77 -11.04
C ASP A 445 4.18 -0.51 -11.60
N LYS A 446 4.05 -0.41 -12.92
CA LYS A 446 3.41 0.72 -13.61
C LYS A 446 1.93 0.86 -13.24
N ASP A 447 1.32 -0.24 -12.86
CA ASP A 447 -0.09 -0.27 -12.46
C ASP A 447 -0.30 0.02 -10.96
N ASP A 448 0.77 -0.01 -10.16
CA ASP A 448 0.71 0.27 -8.71
C ASP A 448 0.89 1.76 -8.40
N TYR A 449 0.14 2.24 -7.40
CA TYR A 449 0.34 3.58 -6.86
C TYR A 449 1.68 3.61 -6.08
N PRO A 450 2.53 4.64 -6.27
CA PRO A 450 3.74 4.77 -5.48
C PRO A 450 3.39 5.18 -4.04
N PHE A 451 3.81 4.37 -3.07
CA PHE A 451 3.72 4.73 -1.64
C PHE A 451 5.11 5.11 -1.11
N PRO A 452 5.58 6.35 -1.32
CA PRO A 452 6.94 6.78 -0.94
C PRO A 452 7.20 6.80 0.57
N ASP A 453 6.16 6.95 1.37
CA ASP A 453 6.21 6.85 2.82
C ASP A 453 6.48 5.41 3.27
N THR A 454 5.73 4.43 2.74
CA THR A 454 5.83 3.01 3.16
C THR A 454 6.95 2.23 2.45
N PHE A 455 7.07 2.34 1.13
CA PHE A 455 7.96 1.50 0.30
C PHE A 455 9.12 2.28 -0.34
N GLY A 456 9.37 3.50 0.14
CA GLY A 456 10.45 4.34 -0.37
C GLY A 456 11.82 4.03 0.25
N TYR A 457 12.86 4.18 -0.56
CA TYR A 457 14.26 4.17 -0.14
C TYR A 457 14.80 5.60 -0.14
N SER A 458 15.61 5.95 0.86
CA SER A 458 16.23 7.27 0.94
C SER A 458 17.60 7.25 0.26
N ALA A 459 17.87 8.25 -0.58
CA ALA A 459 19.20 8.51 -1.15
C ALA A 459 19.71 9.87 -0.66
N PRO A 460 20.82 9.91 0.10
CA PRO A 460 21.39 11.14 0.62
C PRO A 460 22.11 11.95 -0.48
N THR A 461 22.27 13.25 -0.24
CA THR A 461 23.14 14.11 -1.05
C THR A 461 24.62 13.81 -0.79
N GLY A 462 25.46 14.07 -1.79
CA GLY A 462 26.90 13.82 -1.74
C GLY A 462 27.30 12.36 -1.99
N TYR A 463 26.39 11.55 -2.49
CA TYR A 463 26.63 10.14 -2.80
C TYR A 463 26.10 9.74 -4.18
N ILE A 464 26.74 8.72 -4.74
CA ILE A 464 26.19 7.82 -5.73
C ILE A 464 25.44 6.75 -4.97
N SER A 465 24.13 6.70 -5.11
CA SER A 465 23.26 5.67 -4.56
C SER A 465 22.86 4.69 -5.65
N SER A 466 23.34 3.45 -5.54
CA SER A 466 23.11 2.38 -6.49
C SER A 466 22.14 1.36 -5.91
N PHE A 467 20.99 1.24 -6.57
CA PHE A 467 19.86 0.35 -6.25
C PHE A 467 19.83 -0.80 -7.26
N GLY A 468 20.40 -1.94 -6.87
CA GLY A 468 20.32 -3.19 -7.62
C GLY A 468 19.00 -3.89 -7.33
N MET A 469 18.18 -4.18 -8.34
CA MET A 469 16.87 -4.82 -8.17
C MET A 469 16.78 -6.21 -8.79
N ARG A 470 15.94 -7.05 -8.19
CA ARG A 470 15.52 -8.37 -8.70
C ARG A 470 14.00 -8.44 -8.69
N MET A 471 13.42 -8.94 -9.78
CA MET A 471 11.97 -9.04 -9.93
C MET A 471 11.50 -10.46 -9.61
N SER A 472 10.41 -10.55 -8.87
CA SER A 472 9.66 -11.78 -8.63
C SER A 472 8.19 -11.55 -8.94
N ARG A 473 7.59 -12.37 -9.80
CA ARG A 473 6.17 -12.32 -10.16
C ARG A 473 5.41 -13.40 -9.40
N MET A 474 4.36 -13.02 -8.69
CA MET A 474 3.52 -13.91 -7.90
C MET A 474 2.13 -13.99 -8.53
N SER A 475 1.67 -15.21 -8.81
CA SER A 475 0.34 -15.55 -9.30
C SER A 475 -0.30 -16.52 -8.31
N ARG A 476 -1.33 -16.06 -7.61
CA ARG A 476 -2.05 -16.81 -6.55
C ARG A 476 -3.41 -17.25 -7.05
N LEU A 477 -3.92 -18.35 -6.50
CA LEU A 477 -5.26 -18.83 -6.81
C LEU A 477 -6.32 -18.11 -5.95
N PRO A 478 -7.45 -17.69 -6.54
CA PRO A 478 -8.57 -17.13 -5.80
C PRO A 478 -9.34 -18.22 -5.03
N ALA A 479 -10.35 -17.79 -4.28
CA ALA A 479 -11.27 -18.72 -3.61
C ALA A 479 -11.92 -19.66 -4.63
N PRO A 480 -12.06 -20.97 -4.33
CA PRO A 480 -11.93 -21.61 -3.02
C PRO A 480 -10.52 -22.13 -2.63
N TYR A 481 -9.53 -22.08 -3.52
CA TYR A 481 -8.19 -22.63 -3.27
C TYR A 481 -7.25 -21.67 -2.52
N GLY A 482 -7.51 -20.37 -2.61
CA GLY A 482 -6.78 -19.34 -1.87
C GLY A 482 -7.67 -18.17 -1.49
N ASP A 483 -7.08 -17.16 -0.86
CA ASP A 483 -7.78 -15.94 -0.44
C ASP A 483 -7.04 -14.73 -1.02
N CYS A 484 -7.15 -14.54 -2.34
CA CYS A 484 -6.58 -13.40 -3.05
C CYS A 484 -7.67 -12.65 -3.84
N VAL A 485 -7.38 -11.38 -4.14
CA VAL A 485 -8.30 -10.50 -4.89
C VAL A 485 -7.91 -10.50 -6.37
N PRO A 486 -8.75 -11.03 -7.29
CA PRO A 486 -8.38 -11.15 -8.70
C PRO A 486 -8.52 -9.85 -9.49
N ASN A 487 -9.49 -8.99 -9.14
CA ASN A 487 -9.77 -7.73 -9.85
C ASN A 487 -10.22 -6.63 -8.86
N GLY A 488 -9.33 -6.22 -7.96
CA GLY A 488 -9.68 -5.50 -6.72
C GLY A 488 -10.10 -4.03 -6.83
N LEU A 489 -10.68 -3.58 -7.94
CA LEU A 489 -11.27 -2.25 -8.00
C LEU A 489 -12.63 -2.29 -7.29
N THR A 490 -12.64 -2.14 -5.97
CA THR A 490 -13.86 -1.79 -5.25
C THR A 490 -14.28 -0.39 -5.68
N THR A 491 -15.60 -0.11 -5.70
CA THR A 491 -16.13 1.22 -6.07
C THR A 491 -15.57 2.35 -5.19
N ASN A 492 -15.10 2.01 -3.99
CA ASN A 492 -14.65 2.95 -2.96
C ASN A 492 -13.12 3.08 -2.91
N TYR A 493 -12.37 2.49 -3.86
CA TYR A 493 -10.91 2.58 -3.86
C TYR A 493 -10.43 4.02 -4.12
N ILE A 494 -9.68 4.60 -3.17
CA ILE A 494 -9.31 6.03 -3.20
C ILE A 494 -8.20 6.36 -4.21
N TYR A 495 -7.46 5.36 -4.70
CA TYR A 495 -6.36 5.54 -5.65
C TYR A 495 -6.82 5.31 -7.09
N GLU A 496 -7.51 6.31 -7.65
CA GLU A 496 -8.10 6.23 -8.98
C GLU A 496 -7.05 5.96 -10.07
N GLY A 497 -7.38 5.04 -10.98
CA GLY A 497 -6.52 4.67 -12.11
C GLY A 497 -5.41 3.67 -11.78
N PHE A 498 -5.22 3.28 -10.53
CA PHE A 498 -4.22 2.27 -10.12
C PHE A 498 -4.88 0.95 -9.74
N ARG A 499 -4.13 -0.15 -9.84
CA ARG A 499 -4.62 -1.47 -9.42
C ARG A 499 -4.72 -1.56 -7.91
N TYR A 500 -5.49 -2.55 -7.47
CA TYR A 500 -5.61 -2.88 -6.06
C TYR A 500 -4.27 -3.30 -5.49
N SER A 501 -3.90 -2.70 -4.38
CA SER A 501 -2.78 -3.12 -3.53
C SER A 501 -3.28 -3.30 -2.10
N THR A 502 -2.57 -4.11 -1.32
CA THR A 502 -2.88 -4.29 0.11
C THR A 502 -2.79 -2.98 0.87
N GLU A 503 -1.76 -2.17 0.60
CA GLU A 503 -1.57 -0.86 1.22
C GLU A 503 -2.69 0.11 0.84
N GLY A 504 -3.06 0.16 -0.44
CA GLY A 504 -4.18 0.97 -0.90
C GLY A 504 -5.51 0.56 -0.25
N CYS A 505 -5.72 -0.73 0.00
CA CYS A 505 -6.90 -1.23 0.71
C CYS A 505 -6.95 -0.76 2.17
N TYR A 506 -5.84 -0.87 2.91
CA TYR A 506 -5.80 -0.42 4.30
C TYR A 506 -6.08 1.08 4.42
N ARG A 507 -5.47 1.89 3.54
CA ARG A 507 -5.70 3.35 3.50
C ARG A 507 -7.13 3.69 3.09
N THR A 508 -7.69 2.99 2.10
CA THR A 508 -9.11 3.15 1.70
C THR A 508 -10.05 2.83 2.85
N CYS A 509 -9.83 1.70 3.53
CA CYS A 509 -10.66 1.25 4.64
C CYS A 509 -10.58 2.21 5.83
N PHE A 510 -9.38 2.69 6.16
CA PHE A 510 -9.21 3.72 7.18
C PHE A 510 -9.92 5.02 6.79
N GLN A 511 -9.77 5.47 5.54
CA GLN A 511 -10.40 6.69 5.07
C GLN A 511 -11.93 6.61 5.11
N ASP A 512 -12.52 5.46 4.75
CA ASP A 512 -13.96 5.21 4.84
C ASP A 512 -14.46 5.31 6.30
N LEU A 513 -13.71 4.75 7.25
CA LEU A 513 -14.00 4.87 8.68
C LEU A 513 -13.98 6.33 9.14
N VAL A 514 -12.93 7.09 8.78
CA VAL A 514 -12.81 8.49 9.20
C VAL A 514 -13.95 9.34 8.63
N VAL A 515 -14.27 9.18 7.35
CA VAL A 515 -15.37 9.92 6.71
C VAL A 515 -16.70 9.59 7.36
N LYS A 516 -16.95 8.32 7.71
CA LYS A 516 -18.20 7.89 8.35
C LYS A 516 -18.36 8.41 9.78
N ASP A 517 -17.28 8.40 10.56
CA ASP A 517 -17.35 8.71 11.99
C ASP A 517 -17.08 10.19 12.30
N CYS A 518 -16.16 10.82 11.59
CA CYS A 518 -15.74 12.20 11.80
C CYS A 518 -16.36 13.19 10.79
N GLY A 519 -16.99 12.71 9.71
CA GLY A 519 -17.63 13.54 8.68
C GLY A 519 -16.67 14.23 7.69
N CYS A 520 -15.36 13.99 7.82
CA CYS A 520 -14.32 14.53 6.94
C CYS A 520 -13.23 13.47 6.73
N GLY A 521 -12.43 13.60 5.68
CA GLY A 521 -11.35 12.64 5.39
C GLY A 521 -9.97 13.13 5.81
N ASP A 522 -9.08 12.18 6.11
CA ASP A 522 -7.69 12.45 6.46
C ASP A 522 -6.93 13.05 5.25
N PRO A 523 -6.31 14.24 5.38
CA PRO A 523 -5.46 14.88 4.36
C PRO A 523 -4.26 14.09 3.85
N ARG A 524 -3.77 13.09 4.60
CA ARG A 524 -2.62 12.27 4.22
C ARG A 524 -2.94 11.30 3.07
N PHE A 525 -4.22 11.04 2.83
CA PHE A 525 -4.71 10.14 1.79
C PHE A 525 -5.71 10.85 0.89
N PRO A 526 -5.90 10.43 -0.37
CA PRO A 526 -7.00 10.93 -1.18
C PRO A 526 -8.37 10.69 -0.51
N VAL A 527 -9.33 11.57 -0.75
CA VAL A 527 -10.70 11.44 -0.25
C VAL A 527 -11.63 10.78 -1.25
N LEU A 528 -12.67 10.12 -0.74
CA LEU A 528 -13.76 9.56 -1.54
C LEU A 528 -14.50 10.68 -2.30
N LYS A 529 -15.04 10.36 -3.47
CA LYS A 529 -15.79 11.32 -4.32
C LYS A 529 -16.94 11.95 -3.54
N GLY A 530 -16.90 13.27 -3.40
CA GLY A 530 -17.93 14.06 -2.70
C GLY A 530 -17.63 14.35 -1.22
N ALA A 531 -16.59 13.75 -0.63
CA ALA A 531 -16.11 14.09 0.71
C ALA A 531 -15.02 15.18 0.66
N GLN A 532 -14.91 15.95 1.75
CA GLN A 532 -13.86 16.97 1.91
C GLN A 532 -12.86 16.56 2.99
N HIS A 533 -11.64 17.09 2.88
CA HIS A 533 -10.60 16.91 3.89
C HIS A 533 -10.94 17.63 5.19
N CYS A 534 -10.48 17.08 6.32
CA CYS A 534 -10.60 17.72 7.62
C CYS A 534 -9.79 19.03 7.67
N GLU A 535 -10.39 20.09 8.21
CA GLU A 535 -9.74 21.39 8.34
C GLU A 535 -8.70 21.42 9.49
N VAL A 536 -7.60 22.16 9.29
CA VAL A 536 -6.51 22.30 10.29
C VAL A 536 -7.01 22.86 11.62
N PHE A 537 -7.81 23.94 11.55
CA PHE A 537 -8.19 24.73 12.74
C PHE A 537 -9.49 24.26 13.38
N ASN A 538 -10.02 23.10 12.97
CA ASN A 538 -11.20 22.51 13.59
C ASN A 538 -10.77 21.50 14.68
N PRO A 539 -10.83 21.86 15.98
CA PRO A 539 -10.34 21.01 17.05
C PRO A 539 -11.15 19.72 17.21
N ASP A 540 -12.45 19.74 16.91
CA ASP A 540 -13.32 18.57 17.07
C ASP A 540 -13.00 17.50 16.03
N SER A 541 -12.82 17.91 14.77
CA SER A 541 -12.38 17.01 13.69
C SER A 541 -10.98 16.45 13.97
N ARG A 542 -10.04 17.26 14.48
CA ARG A 542 -8.68 16.82 14.82
C ARG A 542 -8.68 15.80 15.96
N LYS A 543 -9.42 16.07 17.05
CA LYS A 543 -9.58 15.14 18.17
C LYS A 543 -10.24 13.82 17.74
N CYS A 544 -11.22 13.89 16.83
CA CYS A 544 -11.86 12.69 16.27
C CYS A 544 -10.85 11.84 15.47
N LEU A 545 -10.10 12.48 14.57
CA LEU A 545 -9.10 11.79 13.76
C LEU A 545 -7.98 11.20 14.61
N GLU A 546 -7.48 11.93 15.60
CA GLU A 546 -6.45 11.45 16.52
C GLU A 546 -6.93 10.22 17.29
N ARG A 547 -8.17 10.25 17.80
CA ARG A 547 -8.80 9.10 18.45
C ARG A 547 -8.84 7.88 17.52
N ARG A 548 -9.28 8.05 16.26
CA ARG A 548 -9.35 6.96 15.27
C ARG A 548 -7.98 6.47 14.81
N THR A 549 -7.01 7.35 14.72
CA THR A 549 -5.61 6.98 14.42
C THR A 549 -5.03 6.14 15.56
N ASN A 550 -5.31 6.50 16.82
CA ASN A 550 -4.87 5.73 17.98
C ASN A 550 -5.59 4.37 18.10
N ASP A 551 -6.86 4.28 17.68
CA ASP A 551 -7.60 3.01 17.60
C ASP A 551 -6.94 2.01 16.63
N LEU A 552 -6.30 2.49 15.56
CA LEU A 552 -5.56 1.66 14.59
C LEU A 552 -4.28 1.07 15.20
N SER A 553 -3.62 1.79 16.10
CA SER A 553 -2.41 1.36 16.82
C SER A 553 -2.71 0.37 17.95
N ASN A 554 -3.95 0.30 18.41
CA ASN A 554 -4.35 -0.60 19.49
C ASN A 554 -4.62 -2.01 18.96
N VAL A 555 -3.81 -2.99 19.39
CA VAL A 555 -3.96 -4.43 19.08
C VAL A 555 -5.35 -4.99 19.47
N HIS A 556 -6.03 -4.34 20.43
CA HIS A 556 -7.39 -4.67 20.88
C HIS A 556 -8.50 -3.84 20.22
N GLY A 557 -8.18 -3.05 19.18
CA GLY A 557 -9.15 -2.24 18.44
C GLY A 557 -10.27 -3.08 17.82
N SER A 558 -11.49 -2.53 17.85
CA SER A 558 -12.70 -3.17 17.30
C SER A 558 -12.76 -3.14 15.77
N PHE A 559 -11.98 -2.28 15.13
CA PHE A 559 -11.98 -2.09 13.68
C PHE A 559 -10.92 -2.97 13.01
N ARG A 560 -11.35 -3.88 12.12
CA ARG A 560 -10.46 -4.74 11.35
C ARG A 560 -10.77 -4.62 9.86
N CYS A 561 -9.84 -4.04 9.11
CA CYS A 561 -9.88 -4.07 7.65
C CYS A 561 -9.50 -5.45 7.14
N ARG A 562 -10.36 -6.08 6.35
CA ARG A 562 -10.02 -7.33 5.64
C ARG A 562 -9.41 -6.99 4.28
N CYS A 563 -8.10 -6.80 4.26
CA CYS A 563 -7.33 -6.53 3.05
C CYS A 563 -6.50 -7.76 2.67
N GLN A 564 -6.92 -8.47 1.64
CA GLN A 564 -6.21 -9.64 1.12
C GLN A 564 -5.17 -9.25 0.08
N GLN A 565 -4.20 -10.12 -0.19
CA GLN A 565 -3.21 -9.89 -1.24
C GLN A 565 -3.85 -9.98 -2.63
N PRO A 566 -3.38 -9.21 -3.63
CA PRO A 566 -3.81 -9.39 -5.01
C PRO A 566 -3.37 -10.76 -5.54
N CYS A 567 -4.16 -11.33 -6.45
CA CYS A 567 -3.81 -12.61 -7.08
C CYS A 567 -2.57 -12.48 -7.96
N ASP A 568 -2.48 -11.41 -8.74
CA ASP A 568 -1.30 -11.07 -9.53
C ASP A 568 -0.52 -9.92 -8.88
N GLN A 569 0.76 -10.14 -8.63
CA GLN A 569 1.64 -9.13 -8.05
C GLN A 569 3.04 -9.25 -8.62
N SER A 570 3.70 -8.11 -8.84
CA SER A 570 5.13 -8.06 -9.13
C SER A 570 5.84 -7.39 -7.96
N VAL A 571 6.84 -8.07 -7.40
CA VAL A 571 7.61 -7.63 -6.24
C VAL A 571 9.05 -7.39 -6.68
N TYR A 572 9.62 -6.26 -6.26
CA TYR A 572 11.00 -5.87 -6.56
C TYR A 572 11.80 -5.87 -5.27
N THR A 573 12.74 -6.81 -5.15
CA THR A 573 13.70 -6.83 -4.05
C THR A 573 14.89 -5.97 -4.43
N VAL A 574 15.34 -5.11 -3.52
CA VAL A 574 16.35 -4.07 -3.81
C VAL A 574 17.53 -4.20 -2.85
N SER A 575 18.73 -4.25 -3.41
CA SER A 575 20.00 -4.13 -2.70
C SER A 575 20.52 -2.69 -2.82
N TYR A 576 20.86 -2.07 -1.71
CA TYR A 576 21.39 -0.71 -1.66
C TYR A 576 22.90 -0.69 -1.47
N SER A 577 23.58 0.15 -2.23
CA SER A 577 24.99 0.48 -2.04
C SER A 577 25.23 1.95 -2.34
N ALA A 578 26.26 2.55 -1.70
CA ALA A 578 26.58 3.94 -1.94
C ALA A 578 28.08 4.23 -1.94
N ALA A 579 28.49 5.25 -2.70
CA ALA A 579 29.86 5.75 -2.76
C ALA A 579 29.87 7.28 -2.74
N LYS A 580 30.89 7.90 -2.14
CA LYS A 580 31.00 9.36 -2.04
C LYS A 580 31.08 9.99 -3.45
N TRP A 581 30.35 11.07 -3.67
CA TRP A 581 30.36 11.83 -4.93
C TRP A 581 30.08 13.32 -4.71
N PRO A 582 30.74 14.21 -5.47
CA PRO A 582 31.83 13.98 -6.42
C PRO A 582 33.15 13.50 -5.80
N SER A 583 33.99 12.86 -6.63
CA SER A 583 35.40 12.66 -6.29
C SER A 583 36.16 13.98 -6.42
N GLN A 584 37.19 14.19 -5.60
CA GLN A 584 38.02 15.41 -5.67
C GLN A 584 38.71 15.60 -7.05
N SER A 585 38.91 14.50 -7.78
CA SER A 585 39.47 14.49 -9.13
C SER A 585 38.47 14.92 -10.21
N LEU A 586 37.16 14.93 -9.90
CA LEU A 586 36.12 15.32 -10.84
C LEU A 586 35.96 16.84 -10.77
N ASN A 587 36.38 17.55 -11.82
CA ASN A 587 36.07 18.96 -11.97
C ASN A 587 34.66 19.09 -12.55
N ILE A 588 33.65 19.19 -11.69
CA ILE A 588 32.26 19.36 -12.14
C ILE A 588 32.11 20.76 -12.75
N SER A 589 31.96 20.79 -14.07
CA SER A 589 31.46 21.94 -14.84
C SER A 589 29.97 21.78 -15.21
N LEU A 590 29.25 20.86 -14.54
CA LEU A 590 27.80 20.71 -14.76
C LEU A 590 27.06 21.85 -14.09
N GLY A 591 26.20 22.53 -14.87
CA GLY A 591 25.52 23.74 -14.44
C GLY A 591 26.49 24.92 -14.41
N ASN A 592 25.98 26.14 -14.60
CA ASN A 592 26.78 27.38 -14.56
C ASN A 592 27.32 27.68 -13.14
N CYS A 593 28.09 26.77 -12.55
CA CYS A 593 28.83 27.05 -11.34
C CYS A 593 30.02 27.91 -11.74
N ASN A 594 29.89 29.22 -11.55
CA ASN A 594 30.93 30.20 -11.87
C ASN A 594 32.02 30.28 -10.77
N LEU A 595 31.97 29.37 -9.79
CA LEU A 595 32.86 29.32 -8.63
C LEU A 595 34.08 28.43 -8.91
N SER A 596 35.00 28.35 -7.95
CA SER A 596 36.12 27.43 -8.04
C SER A 596 35.64 25.96 -8.06
N PRO A 597 36.41 25.03 -8.65
CA PRO A 597 36.07 23.60 -8.66
C PRO A 597 35.84 23.00 -7.26
N GLU A 598 36.52 23.52 -6.24
CA GLU A 598 36.42 23.06 -4.85
C GLU A 598 35.07 23.47 -4.24
N GLU A 599 34.69 24.73 -4.39
CA GLU A 599 33.39 25.26 -3.94
C GLU A 599 32.22 24.61 -4.68
N CYS A 600 32.39 24.34 -5.99
CA CYS A 600 31.40 23.59 -6.78
C CYS A 600 31.24 22.16 -6.23
N ASN A 601 32.34 21.50 -5.90
CA ASN A 601 32.31 20.15 -5.35
C ASN A 601 31.65 20.12 -3.96
N GLU A 602 31.91 21.09 -3.08
CA GLU A 602 31.23 21.22 -1.79
C GLU A 602 29.73 21.46 -1.98
N HIS A 603 29.37 22.39 -2.87
CA HIS A 603 27.99 22.70 -3.18
C HIS A 603 27.20 21.47 -3.70
N TYR A 604 27.81 20.67 -4.58
CA TYR A 604 27.21 19.41 -5.05
C TYR A 604 27.24 18.30 -4.01
N GLN A 605 28.17 18.30 -3.05
CA GLN A 605 28.12 17.38 -1.91
C GLN A 605 26.92 17.66 -1.01
N GLU A 606 26.57 18.93 -0.80
CA GLU A 606 25.44 19.31 0.03
C GLU A 606 24.09 19.13 -0.69
N ASN A 607 24.03 19.48 -1.98
CA ASN A 607 22.76 19.62 -2.71
C ASN A 607 22.52 18.58 -3.81
N GLY A 608 23.57 17.90 -4.29
CA GLY A 608 23.49 16.96 -5.40
C GLY A 608 23.46 15.51 -4.95
N ALA A 609 22.74 14.66 -5.66
CA ALA A 609 22.82 13.21 -5.50
C ALA A 609 22.80 12.50 -6.85
N MET A 610 23.56 11.42 -6.99
CA MET A 610 23.56 10.60 -8.20
C MET A 610 22.89 9.26 -7.90
N ILE A 611 21.93 8.87 -8.74
CA ILE A 611 21.08 7.71 -8.52
C ILE A 611 21.26 6.74 -9.66
N GLU A 612 21.41 5.46 -9.35
CA GLU A 612 21.43 4.39 -10.32
C GLU A 612 20.43 3.31 -9.90
N VAL A 613 19.45 3.01 -10.76
CA VAL A 613 18.50 1.91 -10.55
C VAL A 613 18.61 0.93 -11.70
N PHE A 614 18.96 -0.32 -11.40
CA PHE A 614 19.27 -1.32 -12.44
C PHE A 614 19.01 -2.75 -11.98
N TYR A 615 18.82 -3.66 -12.93
CA TYR A 615 18.73 -5.09 -12.63
C TYR A 615 20.10 -5.68 -12.30
N GLU A 616 20.20 -6.41 -11.19
CA GLU A 616 21.40 -7.19 -10.82
C GLU A 616 21.62 -8.37 -11.78
N ALA A 617 20.52 -8.97 -12.23
CA ALA A 617 20.49 -10.02 -13.24
C ALA A 617 19.20 -9.86 -14.07
N LEU A 618 19.25 -10.26 -15.34
CA LEU A 618 18.10 -10.13 -16.26
C LEU A 618 17.05 -11.25 -16.10
N ASN A 619 17.36 -12.32 -15.37
CA ASN A 619 16.40 -13.36 -15.06
C ASN A 619 15.48 -12.95 -13.91
N PHE A 620 14.26 -13.48 -13.92
CA PHE A 620 13.27 -13.21 -12.88
C PHE A 620 12.55 -14.48 -12.45
N GLU A 621 12.09 -14.50 -11.21
CA GLU A 621 11.40 -15.65 -10.62
C GLU A 621 9.90 -15.50 -10.80
N VAL A 622 9.23 -16.59 -11.16
CA VAL A 622 7.76 -16.66 -11.25
C VAL A 622 7.28 -17.71 -10.27
N PHE A 623 6.50 -17.27 -9.30
CA PHE A 623 5.80 -18.10 -8.32
C PHE A 623 4.35 -18.26 -8.78
N SER A 624 3.97 -19.46 -9.23
CA SER A 624 2.60 -19.75 -9.66
C SER A 624 1.97 -20.80 -8.76
N GLU A 625 0.86 -20.45 -8.13
CA GLU A 625 0.02 -21.43 -7.43
C GLU A 625 -0.83 -22.21 -8.44
N SER A 626 -0.91 -23.51 -8.27
CA SER A 626 -1.76 -24.41 -9.06
C SER A 626 -2.47 -25.41 -8.15
N GLU A 627 -3.60 -25.96 -8.61
CA GLU A 627 -4.33 -26.98 -7.87
C GLU A 627 -3.47 -28.24 -7.69
N ALA A 628 -3.24 -28.66 -6.43
CA ALA A 628 -2.50 -29.89 -6.17
C ALA A 628 -3.33 -31.10 -6.62
N TYR A 629 -4.64 -31.03 -6.39
CA TYR A 629 -5.59 -32.10 -6.67
C TYR A 629 -6.85 -31.58 -7.39
N GLY A 630 -6.79 -31.54 -8.72
CA GLY A 630 -7.91 -31.17 -9.57
C GLY A 630 -8.93 -32.29 -9.81
N VAL A 631 -10.05 -31.93 -10.43
CA VAL A 631 -11.14 -32.87 -10.76
C VAL A 631 -10.67 -34.05 -11.63
N VAL A 632 -9.74 -33.79 -12.55
CA VAL A 632 -9.19 -34.84 -13.43
C VAL A 632 -8.44 -35.90 -12.63
N LYS A 633 -7.62 -35.49 -11.64
CA LYS A 633 -6.91 -36.43 -10.76
C LYS A 633 -7.88 -37.19 -9.86
N MET A 634 -8.91 -36.51 -9.34
CA MET A 634 -9.97 -37.14 -8.55
C MET A 634 -10.70 -38.23 -9.33
N LEU A 635 -11.11 -37.96 -10.57
CA LEU A 635 -11.79 -38.94 -11.43
C LEU A 635 -10.87 -40.10 -11.81
N ALA A 636 -9.59 -39.82 -12.06
CA ALA A 636 -8.60 -40.85 -12.36
C ALA A 636 -8.38 -41.79 -11.16
N ASP A 637 -8.23 -41.25 -9.94
CA ASP A 637 -8.06 -42.06 -8.73
C ASP A 637 -9.33 -42.85 -8.39
N PHE A 638 -10.51 -42.24 -8.49
CA PHE A 638 -11.79 -42.93 -8.27
C PHE A 638 -12.00 -44.08 -9.26
N GLY A 639 -11.76 -43.82 -10.56
CA GLY A 639 -11.86 -44.84 -11.60
C GLY A 639 -10.82 -45.95 -11.42
N GLY A 640 -9.58 -45.60 -11.04
CA GLY A 640 -8.53 -46.57 -10.74
C GLY A 640 -8.88 -47.48 -9.56
N GLN A 641 -9.41 -46.91 -8.47
CA GLN A 641 -9.84 -47.67 -7.30
C GLN A 641 -11.05 -48.56 -7.61
N LEU A 642 -12.04 -48.05 -8.35
CA LEU A 642 -13.22 -48.83 -8.77
C LEU A 642 -12.82 -50.02 -9.65
N GLY A 643 -11.90 -49.79 -10.58
CA GLY A 643 -11.32 -50.83 -11.43
C GLY A 643 -10.53 -51.87 -10.64
N LEU A 644 -9.70 -51.44 -9.67
CA LEU A 644 -8.88 -52.33 -8.84
C LEU A 644 -9.72 -53.27 -7.95
N TRP A 645 -10.73 -52.74 -7.26
CA TRP A 645 -11.49 -53.51 -6.26
C TRP A 645 -12.68 -54.29 -6.82
N SER A 646 -13.34 -53.76 -7.86
CA SER A 646 -14.58 -54.35 -8.40
C SER A 646 -14.46 -54.79 -9.86
N GLY A 647 -13.35 -54.44 -10.54
CA GLY A 647 -13.20 -54.68 -11.98
C GLY A 647 -14.21 -53.92 -12.83
N VAL A 648 -14.84 -52.89 -12.25
CA VAL A 648 -15.89 -52.12 -12.91
C VAL A 648 -15.23 -51.00 -13.70
N SER A 649 -15.44 -51.02 -15.01
CA SER A 649 -15.02 -49.96 -15.92
C SER A 649 -16.21 -49.08 -16.31
N PHE A 650 -15.94 -48.02 -17.06
CA PHE A 650 -17.00 -47.21 -17.67
C PHE A 650 -17.96 -48.07 -18.53
N LEU A 651 -17.44 -49.06 -19.27
CA LEU A 651 -18.26 -49.96 -20.08
C LEU A 651 -19.14 -50.85 -19.21
N THR A 652 -18.60 -51.34 -18.10
CA THR A 652 -19.36 -52.12 -17.11
C THR A 652 -20.51 -51.29 -16.52
N CYS A 653 -20.29 -50.01 -16.22
CA CYS A 653 -21.37 -49.10 -15.81
C CYS A 653 -22.45 -48.96 -16.89
N CYS A 654 -22.08 -48.86 -18.17
CA CYS A 654 -23.05 -48.88 -19.26
C CYS A 654 -23.83 -50.20 -19.31
N GLU A 655 -23.21 -51.35 -19.08
CA GLU A 655 -23.91 -52.65 -18.98
C GLU A 655 -24.98 -52.63 -17.87
N PHE A 656 -24.65 -52.09 -16.69
CA PHE A 656 -25.62 -51.93 -15.59
C PHE A 656 -26.77 -50.98 -15.94
N VAL A 657 -26.49 -49.88 -16.64
CA VAL A 657 -27.53 -48.94 -17.10
C VAL A 657 -28.43 -49.61 -18.12
N PHE A 658 -27.89 -50.38 -19.07
CA PHE A 658 -28.68 -51.15 -20.01
C PHE A 658 -29.58 -52.17 -19.32
N LEU A 659 -29.04 -52.94 -18.36
CA LEU A 659 -29.84 -53.86 -17.56
C LEU A 659 -30.97 -53.14 -16.82
N PHE A 660 -30.70 -51.97 -16.24
CA PHE A 660 -31.68 -51.16 -15.54
C PHE A 660 -32.80 -50.66 -16.46
N LEU A 661 -32.44 -50.13 -17.64
CA LEU A 661 -33.40 -49.68 -18.64
C LEU A 661 -34.23 -50.83 -19.21
N GLU A 662 -33.61 -51.97 -19.51
CA GLU A 662 -34.32 -53.18 -19.94
C GLU A 662 -35.28 -53.68 -18.87
N THR A 663 -34.86 -53.68 -17.61
CA THR A 663 -35.71 -54.08 -16.48
C THR A 663 -36.91 -53.17 -16.33
N ILE A 664 -36.69 -51.85 -16.40
CA ILE A 664 -37.76 -50.85 -16.37
C ILE A 664 -38.72 -51.05 -17.54
N TYR A 665 -38.20 -51.22 -18.75
CA TYR A 665 -39.00 -51.46 -19.94
C TYR A 665 -39.86 -52.72 -19.78
N MET A 666 -39.28 -53.82 -19.27
CA MET A 666 -40.00 -55.06 -19.02
C MET A 666 -41.12 -54.90 -17.97
N VAL A 667 -40.85 -54.17 -16.88
CA VAL A 667 -41.85 -53.86 -15.83
C VAL A 667 -43.01 -53.06 -16.43
N PHE A 668 -42.71 -51.95 -17.12
CA PHE A 668 -43.74 -51.12 -17.75
C PHE A 668 -44.53 -51.87 -18.80
N HIS A 669 -43.87 -52.66 -19.65
CA HIS A 669 -44.52 -53.46 -20.67
C HIS A 669 -45.45 -54.53 -20.06
N HIS A 670 -45.04 -55.17 -18.96
CA HIS A 670 -45.89 -56.12 -18.24
C HIS A 670 -47.15 -55.46 -17.67
N HIS A 671 -47.00 -54.31 -16.99
CA HIS A 671 -48.13 -53.56 -16.46
C HIS A 671 -49.05 -53.02 -17.57
N TYR A 672 -48.49 -52.59 -18.69
CA TYR A 672 -49.25 -52.14 -19.86
C TYR A 672 -50.10 -53.28 -20.47
N ILE A 673 -49.53 -54.47 -20.62
CA ILE A 673 -50.29 -55.65 -21.09
C ILE A 673 -51.39 -56.03 -20.11
N GLN A 674 -51.13 -56.02 -18.80
CA GLN A 674 -52.17 -56.30 -17.81
C GLN A 674 -53.28 -55.24 -17.82
N TYR A 675 -52.92 -53.97 -17.93
CA TYR A 675 -53.89 -52.88 -18.07
C TYR A 675 -54.77 -53.06 -19.32
N LYS A 676 -54.17 -53.39 -20.47
CA LYS A 676 -54.90 -53.64 -21.72
C LYS A 676 -55.84 -54.84 -21.59
N LYS A 677 -55.40 -55.93 -20.97
CA LYS A 677 -56.25 -57.12 -20.73
C LYS A 677 -57.45 -56.77 -19.84
N ARG A 678 -57.24 -56.07 -18.73
CA ARG A 678 -58.36 -55.65 -17.85
C ARG A 678 -59.31 -54.69 -18.54
N LYS A 679 -58.81 -53.74 -19.35
CA LYS A 679 -59.67 -52.83 -20.12
C LYS A 679 -60.50 -53.59 -21.15
N GLN A 680 -59.91 -54.60 -21.79
CA GLN A 680 -60.60 -55.46 -22.73
C GLN A 680 -61.63 -56.36 -22.04
N GLU A 681 -61.32 -56.90 -20.86
CA GLU A 681 -62.28 -57.62 -20.00
C GLU A 681 -63.42 -56.71 -19.52
N GLU A 682 -63.14 -55.44 -19.19
CA GLU A 682 -64.16 -54.43 -18.86
C GLU A 682 -65.03 -54.09 -20.07
N GLU A 683 -64.46 -53.93 -21.27
CA GLU A 683 -65.18 -53.70 -22.53
C GLU A 683 -66.02 -54.93 -22.93
N ASP A 684 -65.49 -56.15 -22.77
CA ASP A 684 -66.20 -57.41 -23.03
C ASP A 684 -67.30 -57.68 -21.99
N ALA A 685 -67.11 -57.26 -20.74
CA ALA A 685 -68.15 -57.31 -19.71
C ALA A 685 -69.26 -56.27 -19.95
N LEU A 686 -68.92 -55.10 -20.50
CA LEU A 686 -69.89 -54.06 -20.88
C LEU A 686 -70.70 -54.44 -22.13
N ASN A 687 -70.13 -55.24 -23.04
CA ASN A 687 -70.80 -55.73 -24.25
C ASN A 687 -71.66 -56.99 -24.03
N ASN A 688 -71.49 -57.68 -22.89
CA ASN A 688 -72.28 -58.85 -22.50
C ASN A 688 -73.47 -58.52 -21.56
N TYR A 689 -73.62 -57.24 -21.19
CA TYR A 689 -74.84 -56.67 -20.58
C TYR A 689 -75.63 -55.91 -21.64
#